data_AF-A0A2S9YDB9-F1
#
_entry.id   AF-A0A2S9YDB9-F1
#
_cell.length_a   1.000
_cell.length_b   1.000
_cell.length_c   1.000
_cell.angle_alpha   90.00
_cell.angle_beta   90.00
_cell.angle_gamma   90.00
#
_symmetry.space_group_name_H-M   'P 1'
#
loop_
_entity.id
_entity.type
_entity.pdbx_description
1 polymer ?
#
loop_
_entity_poly.entity_id
_entity_poly.type
_entity_poly.pdbx_seq_one_letter_code
_entity_poly.pdbx_strand_id
1 'polypeptide(L)'
;MTAKRDRVPTHWVQGRLVDGRPAPASPWSRVIGVVFLLVIFDLALSLIPADAKREAAGAGPATGAELRRTLAAAAASEGRPILLIGDSVLAGDVLTPRRPHDWQRHRVIEYMQREVAPHSDARFHQIALNGLLPVDALHLLAELDRVDPSGRVELVLEINLRYFSAQYADQRDCTRPAVCELAVAALDEGGRPLRRGWQGLVEAAAGSRDWLHSRIPVHRRRPRVETTRLDEIAGLAVLRELDGESKLADEAKASAASGQTEARARVREHYRSSAIKAQHQQRLALDELLARLAARDRRATLFLTPLEDRFAAEALGESTLGRRYSAIARMVNDRRDPDIKLVDLDHPLFVDSHFIDHVHLGPDGAKLLAINLIHELGLALAQRPFEWMMVHPEGFDRSLVHGTRKGYNEGGALLARFDEPEGVAVTPDGARVVVADTQNHTLRELRGNKQFVETIAGRANQAGHVDGWARVDARLTEPRDPELLDDALWFIDGSAREHLRVLEDDWVRTATWTGPSCDAYTGLRARAGAIWLLCDDSRLLHLDVERGVAEAVSEIAMRDLVAFDIGEVDGVGAVYFADLDGRVWRRALERGAGHPSLGKWELVFRNLGEELIPNGHRVGFPFSYDDLRLAKVVDLRFIDRYGGLLIADEFPANTEHEGLRRSVTERIHLRYFDLDAERILPWIKALPHGEAHVLYNERVDQLVSYWHLGSMAVAQDDASLFWVERSRSRILHVADGLLGLAKTGNHHTKAVTVPILMTIAGVAAKVEAQLRPDRYLDRRFEPLPREGPYVALLLGSSLSSMSDRFSNYSLGRRLELELQRELGYRHGLRLDLFQISWPASSFGENVNNFANWMGTSVPPDVLFFEVHDFGGGYLRDTKEPREVNEAFAKLQRLAERYDTLVVFYDLSSVESNRRDGMRSTNKDVRELLDKARQLGFVVLDPGDRLLPQLLVHSPWGNQPFDDNQHHGSTWAVDMTAQTLAGIAAPILSEFLSGREPARRRERPPVEFDQREGTRDPLRAALDDFELNEGALPEVASTHVQTAYVNRQLQVYVDLAGFRDEIEQRNLDLLAVAVIAKVLQDDLYADLAESMRLELVAFSNYDEYGNGVIASAETVWARQFDRKTLRNFLIKHAP
;
A
#
# COMPACT_ATOMS: atom_id res chain seq x y z
N MET A 1 -16.32 -40.72 81.52
CA MET A 1 -16.62 -42.09 82.03
C MET A 1 -17.00 -42.90 80.81
N THR A 2 -16.28 -43.90 80.34
CA THR A 2 -15.70 -45.05 81.04
C THR A 2 -14.37 -45.48 80.41
N ALA A 3 -13.55 -46.08 81.25
CA ALA A 3 -12.18 -46.48 81.01
C ALA A 3 -12.07 -47.84 80.29
N LYS A 4 -10.97 -47.94 79.54
CA LYS A 4 -10.20 -49.10 79.07
C LYS A 4 -10.44 -50.46 79.76
N ARG A 5 -10.31 -51.52 78.94
CA ARG A 5 -9.27 -52.54 79.18
C ARG A 5 -8.50 -52.79 77.87
N ASP A 6 -7.25 -52.35 77.87
CA ASP A 6 -6.25 -52.63 76.84
C ASP A 6 -5.90 -54.13 76.85
N ARG A 7 -5.94 -54.80 75.68
CA ARG A 7 -5.14 -56.02 75.43
C ARG A 7 -3.76 -55.57 74.97
N VAL A 8 -2.71 -56.07 75.61
CA VAL A 8 -1.31 -55.84 75.18
C VAL A 8 -1.05 -56.65 73.91
N PRO A 9 -0.43 -56.10 72.84
CA PRO A 9 -0.06 -56.87 71.66
C PRO A 9 1.25 -57.63 71.91
N THR A 10 1.24 -58.93 71.60
CA THR A 10 2.41 -59.82 71.55
C THR A 10 3.26 -59.56 70.30
N HIS A 11 4.59 -59.69 70.40
CA HIS A 11 5.50 -59.58 69.25
C HIS A 11 6.47 -60.77 69.18
N TRP A 12 6.95 -61.08 67.97
CA TRP A 12 7.86 -62.20 67.70
C TRP A 12 9.33 -61.76 67.78
N VAL A 13 10.12 -62.49 68.56
CA VAL A 13 11.58 -62.34 68.60
C VAL A 13 12.22 -63.73 68.59
N GLN A 14 13.14 -63.97 67.64
CA GLN A 14 13.92 -65.21 67.52
C GLN A 14 13.07 -66.50 67.54
N GLY A 15 11.91 -66.49 66.88
CA GLY A 15 11.09 -67.68 66.71
C GLY A 15 10.20 -68.05 67.91
N ARG A 16 9.99 -67.16 68.90
CA ARG A 16 8.93 -67.31 69.92
C ARG A 16 8.19 -65.99 70.19
N LEU A 17 6.91 -66.10 70.60
CA LEU A 17 6.09 -64.99 71.08
C LEU A 17 6.51 -64.61 72.50
N VAL A 18 6.76 -63.32 72.75
CA VAL A 18 6.98 -62.79 74.10
C VAL A 18 6.17 -61.52 74.30
N ASP A 19 5.60 -61.35 75.50
CA ASP A 19 4.88 -60.14 75.90
C ASP A 19 5.83 -59.10 76.50
N GLY A 20 5.96 -57.94 75.85
CA GLY A 20 6.73 -56.81 76.36
C GLY A 20 6.98 -55.71 75.32
N ARG A 21 6.97 -54.44 75.75
CA ARG A 21 7.28 -53.26 74.91
C ARG A 21 8.81 -53.11 74.75
N PRO A 22 9.35 -52.90 73.52
CA PRO A 22 10.74 -52.47 73.37
C PRO A 22 10.91 -51.01 73.82
N ALA A 23 12.10 -50.69 74.32
CA ALA A 23 12.48 -49.37 74.83
C ALA A 23 12.31 -48.26 73.76
N PRO A 24 11.98 -47.01 74.16
CA PRO A 24 11.75 -45.93 73.21
C PRO A 24 13.07 -45.48 72.56
N ALA A 25 13.22 -45.76 71.27
CA ALA A 25 14.17 -45.02 70.44
C ALA A 25 13.64 -43.58 70.28
N SER A 26 14.47 -42.59 70.63
CA SER A 26 14.17 -41.15 70.53
C SER A 26 13.57 -40.79 69.15
N PRO A 27 12.49 -40.00 69.06
CA PRO A 27 11.91 -39.56 67.78
C PRO A 27 12.94 -38.90 66.87
N TRP A 28 13.94 -38.25 67.47
CA TRP A 28 15.02 -37.58 66.76
C TRP A 28 15.95 -38.54 66.03
N SER A 29 16.14 -39.79 66.49
CA SER A 29 16.99 -40.74 65.75
C SER A 29 16.34 -41.23 64.47
N ARG A 30 14.99 -41.25 64.40
CA ARG A 30 14.24 -41.55 63.16
C ARG A 30 14.26 -40.37 62.21
N VAL A 31 14.11 -39.15 62.71
CA VAL A 31 14.19 -37.92 61.89
C VAL A 31 15.61 -37.73 61.35
N ILE A 32 16.63 -37.89 62.19
CA ILE A 32 18.04 -37.85 61.75
C ILE A 32 18.33 -38.99 60.77
N GLY A 33 17.79 -40.19 61.01
CA GLY A 33 17.92 -41.32 60.09
C GLY A 33 17.33 -41.01 58.71
N VAL A 34 16.14 -40.40 58.64
CA VAL A 34 15.49 -39.99 57.38
C VAL A 34 16.28 -38.86 56.70
N VAL A 35 16.75 -37.85 57.45
CA VAL A 35 17.57 -36.77 56.90
C VAL A 35 18.89 -37.31 56.35
N PHE A 36 19.53 -38.24 57.05
CA PHE A 36 20.78 -38.88 56.61
C PHE A 36 20.56 -39.74 55.36
N LEU A 37 19.43 -40.46 55.27
CA LEU A 37 19.02 -41.19 54.08
C LEU A 37 18.79 -40.26 52.88
N LEU A 38 18.12 -39.13 53.10
CA LEU A 38 17.87 -38.13 52.05
C LEU A 38 19.18 -37.49 51.55
N VAL A 39 20.15 -37.25 52.44
CA VAL A 39 21.48 -36.72 52.08
C VAL A 39 22.31 -37.77 51.31
N ILE A 40 22.29 -39.04 51.72
CA ILE A 40 22.97 -40.12 50.99
C ILE A 40 22.33 -40.31 49.61
N PHE A 41 21.01 -40.27 49.52
CA PHE A 41 20.29 -40.39 48.25
C PHE A 41 20.63 -39.21 47.31
N ASP A 42 20.74 -38.00 47.84
CA ASP A 42 21.20 -36.82 47.09
C ASP A 42 22.66 -36.98 46.62
N LEU A 43 23.55 -37.49 47.48
CA LEU A 43 24.95 -37.73 47.13
C LEU A 43 25.10 -38.80 46.03
N ALA A 44 24.28 -39.86 46.08
CA ALA A 44 24.21 -40.89 45.05
C ALA A 44 23.71 -40.32 43.71
N LEU A 45 22.71 -39.43 43.73
CA LEU A 45 22.20 -38.75 42.53
C LEU A 45 23.17 -37.71 41.94
N SER A 46 24.19 -37.27 42.67
CA SER A 46 25.29 -36.44 42.11
C SER A 46 26.38 -37.25 41.42
N LEU A 47 26.47 -38.56 41.66
CA LEU A 47 27.48 -39.42 41.05
C LEU A 47 27.03 -40.01 39.70
N ILE A 48 25.75 -39.84 39.33
CA ILE A 48 25.24 -40.17 38.00
C ILE A 48 25.74 -39.09 37.03
N PRO A 49 26.55 -39.44 36.01
CA PRO A 49 27.03 -38.48 35.02
C PRO A 49 25.83 -37.79 34.35
N ALA A 50 25.84 -36.46 34.30
CA ALA A 50 24.90 -35.74 33.45
C ALA A 50 25.26 -36.08 32.00
N ASP A 51 24.32 -36.67 31.26
CA ASP A 51 24.48 -36.86 29.82
C ASP A 51 24.53 -35.47 29.16
N ALA A 52 25.75 -34.96 28.98
CA ALA A 52 26.04 -33.68 28.33
C ALA A 52 25.62 -33.64 26.85
N LYS A 53 25.05 -34.74 26.32
CA LYS A 53 24.54 -34.83 24.95
C LYS A 53 23.14 -34.23 24.76
N ARG A 54 22.45 -33.78 25.81
CA ARG A 54 21.11 -33.15 25.68
C ARG A 54 21.10 -31.63 25.58
N GLU A 55 22.19 -30.93 25.90
CA GLU A 55 22.25 -29.47 25.68
C GLU A 55 22.33 -29.08 24.19
N ALA A 56 22.52 -30.04 23.28
CA ALA A 56 22.54 -29.83 21.83
C ALA A 56 21.29 -30.38 21.09
N ALA A 57 20.24 -30.79 21.81
CA ALA A 57 19.02 -31.34 21.18
C ALA A 57 17.88 -30.31 21.24
N GLY A 58 17.59 -29.66 20.11
CA GLY A 58 16.50 -28.70 19.92
C GLY A 58 15.10 -29.31 20.02
N ALA A 59 14.69 -29.72 21.21
CA ALA A 59 13.30 -29.90 21.59
C ALA A 59 12.82 -28.62 22.30
N GLY A 60 11.60 -28.16 22.02
CA GLY A 60 10.98 -27.06 22.77
C GLY A 60 10.98 -27.30 24.29
N PRO A 61 10.69 -26.27 25.11
CA PRO A 61 10.75 -26.38 26.56
C PRO A 61 9.93 -27.58 27.05
N ALA A 62 10.62 -28.55 27.66
CA ALA A 62 10.09 -29.83 28.11
C ALA A 62 9.39 -29.73 29.48
N THR A 63 9.57 -28.61 30.21
CA THR A 63 9.06 -28.41 31.58
C THR A 63 8.48 -27.01 31.80
N GLY A 64 7.56 -26.86 32.77
CA GLY A 64 7.01 -25.55 33.15
C GLY A 64 8.09 -24.55 33.60
N ALA A 65 9.17 -25.03 34.22
CA ALA A 65 10.31 -24.19 34.60
C ALA A 65 11.10 -23.64 33.39
N GLU A 66 11.14 -24.35 32.27
CA GLU A 66 11.73 -23.86 31.03
C GLU A 66 10.83 -22.81 30.37
N LEU A 67 9.51 -23.05 30.34
CA LEU A 67 8.54 -22.07 29.85
C LEU A 67 8.64 -20.74 30.62
N ARG A 68 8.63 -20.79 31.96
CA ARG A 68 8.79 -19.58 32.79
C ARG A 68 10.12 -18.88 32.57
N ARG A 69 11.21 -19.62 32.34
CA ARG A 69 12.51 -19.03 32.03
C ARG A 69 12.49 -18.29 30.70
N THR A 70 11.88 -18.87 29.66
CA THR A 70 11.75 -18.20 28.36
C THR A 70 10.88 -16.93 28.47
N LEU A 71 9.75 -17.00 29.17
CA LEU A 71 8.89 -15.84 29.40
C LEU A 71 9.61 -14.74 30.19
N ALA A 72 10.33 -15.10 31.26
CA ALA A 72 11.13 -14.15 32.03
C ALA A 72 12.30 -13.57 31.22
N ALA A 73 12.93 -14.35 30.34
CA ALA A 73 13.99 -13.87 29.46
C ALA A 73 13.46 -12.86 28.43
N ALA A 74 12.27 -13.11 27.86
CA ALA A 74 11.59 -12.14 27.00
C ALA A 74 11.28 -10.84 27.77
N ALA A 75 10.70 -10.96 28.96
CA ALA A 75 10.36 -9.82 29.83
C ALA A 75 11.60 -9.04 30.32
N ALA A 76 12.76 -9.68 30.43
CA ALA A 76 14.01 -9.04 30.86
C ALA A 76 14.86 -8.51 29.69
N SER A 77 14.49 -8.78 28.44
CA SER A 77 15.29 -8.39 27.28
C SER A 77 15.29 -6.87 27.06
N GLU A 78 16.47 -6.29 26.85
CA GLU A 78 16.65 -4.88 26.45
C GLU A 78 16.22 -4.67 24.98
N GLY A 79 15.73 -3.48 24.65
CA GLY A 79 15.17 -3.16 23.32
C GLY A 79 13.68 -3.52 23.18
N ARG A 80 13.26 -3.93 21.98
CA ARG A 80 11.89 -4.35 21.63
C ARG A 80 11.76 -5.90 21.71
N PRO A 81 11.35 -6.48 22.84
CA PRO A 81 11.17 -7.93 22.96
C PRO A 81 9.93 -8.40 22.20
N ILE A 82 10.13 -9.40 21.34
CA ILE A 82 9.08 -10.02 20.52
C ILE A 82 9.06 -11.50 20.82
N LEU A 83 7.94 -12.01 21.32
CA LEU A 83 7.75 -13.41 21.67
C LEU A 83 6.81 -14.10 20.66
N LEU A 84 7.36 -15.05 19.92
CA LEU A 84 6.63 -15.92 19.02
C LEU A 84 6.01 -17.08 19.81
N ILE A 85 4.69 -17.26 19.72
CA ILE A 85 3.97 -18.39 20.30
C ILE A 85 3.22 -19.10 19.18
N GLY A 86 3.44 -20.40 19.05
CA GLY A 86 2.74 -21.18 18.04
C GLY A 86 3.06 -22.66 18.10
N ASP A 87 2.72 -23.34 17.02
CA ASP A 87 2.82 -24.78 16.91
C ASP A 87 4.12 -25.19 16.18
N SER A 88 4.14 -26.40 15.65
CA SER A 88 5.24 -27.01 14.94
C SER A 88 5.69 -26.25 13.69
N VAL A 89 4.84 -25.38 13.13
CA VAL A 89 5.18 -24.49 12.00
C VAL A 89 6.26 -23.50 12.40
N LEU A 90 6.14 -22.87 13.57
CA LEU A 90 7.19 -22.04 14.14
C LEU A 90 8.36 -22.87 14.70
N ALA A 91 8.09 -24.09 15.18
CA ALA A 91 9.12 -24.96 15.78
C ALA A 91 10.07 -25.61 14.75
N GLY A 92 9.59 -25.84 13.51
CA GLY A 92 10.27 -26.61 12.47
C GLY A 92 10.23 -28.14 12.68
N ASP A 93 9.50 -28.66 13.67
CA ASP A 93 9.43 -30.10 13.95
C ASP A 93 8.45 -30.79 12.99
N VAL A 94 9.00 -31.49 11.99
CA VAL A 94 8.19 -32.09 10.92
C VAL A 94 7.69 -33.49 11.32
N LEU A 95 6.43 -33.78 11.00
CA LEU A 95 5.80 -35.11 11.19
C LEU A 95 6.33 -36.19 10.21
N THR A 96 7.25 -35.84 9.30
CA THR A 96 7.74 -36.76 8.26
C THR A 96 8.93 -37.61 8.73
N PRO A 97 9.01 -38.90 8.34
CA PRO A 97 10.19 -39.73 8.56
C PRO A 97 11.42 -39.29 7.74
N ARG A 98 11.23 -38.51 6.67
CA ARG A 98 12.31 -37.95 5.83
C ARG A 98 12.69 -36.54 6.30
N ARG A 99 13.24 -36.42 7.51
CA ARG A 99 13.75 -35.14 8.01
C ARG A 99 15.06 -34.78 7.29
N PRO A 100 15.22 -33.57 6.73
CA PRO A 100 16.54 -33.05 6.36
C PRO A 100 17.47 -33.11 7.59
N HIS A 101 18.74 -33.49 7.40
CA HIS A 101 19.68 -33.63 8.52
C HIS A 101 19.90 -32.32 9.32
N ASP A 102 19.54 -31.18 8.74
CA ASP A 102 19.73 -29.82 9.26
C ASP A 102 18.43 -29.05 9.51
N TRP A 103 17.27 -29.73 9.60
CA TRP A 103 15.94 -29.10 9.81
C TRP A 103 15.91 -28.05 10.94
N GLN A 104 16.70 -28.24 12.00
CA GLN A 104 16.81 -27.32 13.15
C GLN A 104 17.38 -25.93 12.77
N ARG A 105 18.08 -25.83 11.64
CA ARG A 105 18.63 -24.58 11.09
C ARG A 105 17.64 -23.81 10.22
N HIS A 106 16.44 -24.35 10.02
CA HIS A 106 15.42 -23.82 9.10
C HIS A 106 14.15 -23.35 9.82
N ARG A 107 14.25 -22.99 11.11
CA ARG A 107 13.12 -22.45 11.89
C ARG A 107 12.84 -21.00 11.50
N VAL A 108 11.58 -20.58 11.56
CA VAL A 108 11.16 -19.20 11.24
C VAL A 108 11.94 -18.17 12.06
N ILE A 109 12.09 -18.38 13.37
CA ILE A 109 12.86 -17.45 14.24
C ILE A 109 14.33 -17.29 13.81
N GLU A 110 14.97 -18.35 13.31
CA GLU A 110 16.37 -18.30 12.85
C GLU A 110 16.49 -17.45 11.58
N TYR A 111 15.52 -17.56 10.68
CA TYR A 111 15.43 -16.67 9.53
C TYR A 111 15.10 -15.25 9.97
N MET A 112 14.17 -15.04 10.90
CA MET A 112 13.86 -13.70 11.39
C MET A 112 15.09 -13.00 11.99
N GLN A 113 15.90 -13.72 12.76
CA GLN A 113 17.15 -13.19 13.31
C GLN A 113 18.21 -12.86 12.25
N ARG A 114 18.20 -13.54 11.10
CA ARG A 114 19.13 -13.29 9.98
C ARG A 114 18.65 -12.20 9.04
N GLU A 115 17.35 -12.12 8.82
CA GLU A 115 16.73 -11.25 7.83
C GLU A 115 16.31 -9.90 8.43
N VAL A 116 16.29 -9.74 9.76
CA VAL A 116 16.09 -8.43 10.40
C VAL A 116 17.33 -7.55 10.24
N ALA A 117 17.14 -6.24 10.06
CA ALA A 117 18.23 -5.30 9.90
C ALA A 117 19.20 -5.33 11.11
N PRO A 118 20.53 -5.28 10.90
CA PRO A 118 21.51 -5.34 11.99
C PRO A 118 21.39 -4.21 13.03
N HIS A 119 20.81 -3.08 12.64
CA HIS A 119 20.58 -1.91 13.49
C HIS A 119 19.28 -1.99 14.32
N SER A 120 18.46 -3.04 14.10
CA SER A 120 17.18 -3.23 14.80
C SER A 120 17.39 -3.54 16.29
N ASP A 121 16.55 -2.93 17.14
CA ASP A 121 16.50 -3.18 18.57
C ASP A 121 15.63 -4.40 18.94
N ALA A 122 15.06 -5.08 17.94
CA ALA A 122 14.22 -6.26 18.14
C ALA A 122 14.98 -7.42 18.80
N ARG A 123 14.34 -8.10 19.75
CA ARG A 123 14.85 -9.31 20.40
C ARG A 123 13.81 -10.41 20.33
N PHE A 124 14.07 -11.39 19.46
CA PHE A 124 13.13 -12.49 19.22
C PHE A 124 13.31 -13.62 20.24
N HIS A 125 12.17 -14.06 20.79
CA HIS A 125 12.03 -15.24 21.65
C HIS A 125 10.96 -16.15 21.06
N GLN A 126 11.01 -17.45 21.37
CA GLN A 126 10.02 -18.39 20.85
C GLN A 126 9.60 -19.42 21.89
N ILE A 127 8.29 -19.68 21.95
CA ILE A 127 7.68 -20.86 22.55
C ILE A 127 6.86 -21.54 21.45
N ALA A 128 7.43 -22.60 20.88
CA ALA A 128 6.76 -23.37 19.85
C ALA A 128 6.61 -24.83 20.30
N LEU A 129 5.39 -25.34 20.18
CA LEU A 129 4.94 -26.54 20.88
C LEU A 129 3.95 -27.31 20.01
N ASN A 130 4.23 -28.58 19.71
CA ASN A 130 3.33 -29.41 18.89
C ASN A 130 1.90 -29.44 19.48
N GLY A 131 0.89 -29.06 18.69
CA GLY A 131 -0.51 -28.93 19.11
C GLY A 131 -0.77 -27.84 20.14
N LEU A 132 -0.06 -26.70 20.11
CA LEU A 132 -0.35 -25.55 20.98
C LEU A 132 -1.71 -24.96 20.59
N LEU A 133 -2.71 -25.14 21.45
CA LEU A 133 -4.06 -24.64 21.23
C LEU A 133 -4.24 -23.24 21.86
N PRO A 134 -5.27 -22.46 21.47
CA PRO A 134 -5.58 -21.19 22.12
C PRO A 134 -5.69 -21.25 23.65
N VAL A 135 -6.20 -22.36 24.20
CA VAL A 135 -6.23 -22.58 25.66
C VAL A 135 -4.82 -22.67 26.28
N ASP A 136 -3.84 -23.23 25.56
CA ASP A 136 -2.45 -23.27 26.03
C ASP A 136 -1.80 -21.89 25.95
N ALA A 137 -2.04 -21.16 24.86
CA ALA A 137 -1.58 -19.79 24.68
C ALA A 137 -2.07 -18.88 25.81
N LEU A 138 -3.31 -19.09 26.27
CA LEU A 138 -3.89 -18.34 27.39
C LEU A 138 -3.10 -18.53 28.70
N HIS A 139 -2.61 -19.74 28.99
CA HIS A 139 -1.78 -20.01 30.17
C HIS A 139 -0.39 -19.35 30.05
N LEU A 140 0.18 -19.35 28.84
CA LEU A 140 1.44 -18.65 28.56
C LEU A 140 1.28 -17.14 28.74
N LEU A 141 0.19 -16.56 28.23
CA LEU A 141 -0.11 -15.13 28.39
C LEU A 141 -0.35 -14.78 29.87
N ALA A 142 -1.08 -15.61 30.62
CA ALA A 142 -1.31 -15.37 32.04
C ALA A 142 0.01 -15.36 32.84
N GLU A 143 0.94 -16.26 32.53
CA GLU A 143 2.27 -16.24 33.14
C GLU A 143 3.11 -15.05 32.65
N LEU A 144 2.99 -14.65 31.39
CA LEU A 144 3.64 -13.45 30.85
C LEU A 144 3.15 -12.19 31.56
N ASP A 145 1.85 -12.06 31.79
CA ASP A 145 1.25 -10.93 32.50
C ASP A 145 1.78 -10.77 33.93
N ARG A 146 2.28 -11.86 34.54
CA ARG A 146 2.91 -11.87 35.86
C ARG A 146 4.35 -11.35 35.80
N VAL A 147 5.12 -11.70 34.77
CA VAL A 147 6.55 -11.32 34.65
C VAL A 147 6.77 -10.02 33.88
N ASP A 148 5.83 -9.64 33.03
CA ASP A 148 5.77 -8.38 32.29
C ASP A 148 4.38 -7.73 32.46
N PRO A 149 4.11 -7.15 33.64
CA PRO A 149 2.83 -6.51 33.91
C PRO A 149 2.59 -5.26 33.06
N SER A 150 3.65 -4.64 32.55
CA SER A 150 3.63 -3.44 31.71
C SER A 150 3.17 -3.65 30.27
N GLY A 151 3.01 -4.90 29.81
CA GLY A 151 2.62 -5.16 28.41
C GLY A 151 3.74 -4.89 27.39
N ARG A 152 5.01 -4.82 27.83
CA ARG A 152 6.15 -4.42 26.96
C ARG A 152 6.52 -5.48 25.93
N VAL A 153 6.36 -6.76 26.26
CA VAL A 153 6.62 -7.88 25.36
C VAL A 153 5.52 -7.97 24.31
N GLU A 154 5.89 -7.72 23.06
CA GLU A 154 5.03 -7.86 21.89
C GLU A 154 4.89 -9.33 21.51
N LEU A 155 3.70 -9.74 21.09
CA LEU A 155 3.41 -11.13 20.75
C LEU A 155 3.22 -11.35 19.26
N VAL A 156 3.73 -12.48 18.77
CA VAL A 156 3.37 -13.03 17.47
C VAL A 156 2.71 -14.37 17.69
N LEU A 157 1.44 -14.51 17.29
CA LEU A 157 0.63 -15.70 17.56
C LEU A 157 0.26 -16.40 16.26
N GLU A 158 0.64 -17.66 16.14
CA GLU A 158 0.17 -18.53 15.06
C GLU A 158 -1.29 -18.93 15.31
N ILE A 159 -2.16 -18.77 14.31
CA ILE A 159 -3.54 -19.24 14.33
C ILE A 159 -3.76 -20.24 13.19
N ASN A 160 -4.14 -21.46 13.54
CA ASN A 160 -4.45 -22.53 12.60
C ASN A 160 -5.90 -23.00 12.74
N LEU A 161 -6.59 -23.24 11.61
CA LEU A 161 -7.97 -23.73 11.61
C LEU A 161 -8.16 -25.06 12.35
N ARG A 162 -7.14 -25.92 12.38
CA ARG A 162 -7.20 -27.22 13.06
C ARG A 162 -7.46 -27.09 14.57
N TYR A 163 -7.12 -25.94 15.17
CA TYR A 163 -7.40 -25.67 16.59
C TYR A 163 -8.89 -25.67 16.89
N PHE A 164 -9.73 -25.38 15.89
CA PHE A 164 -11.18 -25.32 16.02
C PHE A 164 -11.89 -26.59 15.55
N SER A 165 -11.17 -27.71 15.42
CA SER A 165 -11.74 -29.01 15.05
C SER A 165 -12.71 -29.55 16.09
N ALA A 166 -13.65 -30.41 15.67
CA ALA A 166 -14.61 -31.02 16.58
C ALA A 166 -13.95 -31.79 17.75
N GLN A 167 -12.73 -32.30 17.57
CA GLN A 167 -11.97 -32.96 18.64
C GLN A 167 -11.65 -32.01 19.80
N TYR A 168 -11.42 -30.72 19.54
CA TYR A 168 -11.03 -29.73 20.54
C TYR A 168 -12.20 -28.85 21.00
N ALA A 169 -13.43 -29.15 20.55
CA ALA A 169 -14.61 -28.35 20.82
C ALA A 169 -14.89 -28.17 22.32
N ASP A 170 -14.68 -29.23 23.11
CA ASP A 170 -14.95 -29.28 24.54
C ASP A 170 -13.67 -29.24 25.41
N GLN A 171 -12.49 -29.08 24.80
CA GLN A 171 -11.20 -29.07 25.50
C GLN A 171 -11.03 -27.77 26.31
N ARG A 172 -11.32 -27.81 27.62
CA ARG A 172 -11.21 -26.66 28.54
C ARG A 172 -9.84 -26.50 29.19
N ASP A 173 -9.18 -27.63 29.42
CA ASP A 173 -7.89 -27.65 30.10
C ASP A 173 -6.76 -27.59 29.08
N CYS A 174 -5.64 -27.02 29.52
CA CYS A 174 -4.35 -27.08 28.84
C CYS A 174 -4.02 -28.51 28.36
N THR A 175 -3.40 -28.60 27.20
CA THR A 175 -3.13 -29.86 26.50
C THR A 175 -2.01 -30.67 27.14
N ARG A 176 -1.20 -30.04 27.99
CA ARG A 176 0.02 -30.62 28.53
C ARG A 176 0.31 -30.19 29.98
N PRO A 177 0.80 -31.10 30.84
CA PRO A 177 1.10 -30.80 32.24
C PRO A 177 2.02 -29.59 32.44
N ALA A 178 3.07 -29.44 31.62
CA ALA A 178 4.02 -28.34 31.73
C ALA A 178 3.38 -26.95 31.52
N VAL A 179 2.33 -26.85 30.71
CA VAL A 179 1.56 -25.61 30.51
C VAL A 179 0.53 -25.45 31.62
N CYS A 180 -0.08 -26.55 32.07
CA CYS A 180 -1.01 -26.56 33.21
C CYS A 180 -0.37 -26.15 34.54
N GLU A 181 0.95 -26.33 34.67
CA GLU A 181 1.73 -25.87 35.82
C GLU A 181 1.91 -24.34 35.83
N LEU A 182 1.65 -23.65 34.72
CA LEU A 182 1.68 -22.19 34.64
C LEU A 182 0.41 -21.61 35.28
N ALA A 183 0.49 -20.36 35.78
CA ALA A 183 -0.58 -19.77 36.58
C ALA A 183 -1.97 -19.87 35.90
N VAL A 184 -2.97 -20.34 36.65
CA VAL A 184 -4.35 -20.51 36.16
C VAL A 184 -5.12 -19.21 36.31
N ALA A 185 -5.68 -18.71 35.21
CA ALA A 185 -6.88 -17.90 35.24
C ALA A 185 -8.06 -18.81 35.59
N ALA A 186 -8.57 -18.74 36.82
CA ALA A 186 -9.70 -19.56 37.20
C ALA A 186 -10.98 -19.03 36.51
N LEU A 187 -11.52 -19.82 35.58
CA LEU A 187 -12.86 -19.66 35.00
C LEU A 187 -13.87 -20.37 35.91
N ASP A 188 -15.06 -19.77 36.13
CA ASP A 188 -16.15 -20.48 36.81
C ASP A 188 -16.71 -21.62 35.94
N GLU A 189 -17.57 -22.49 36.49
CA GLU A 189 -18.18 -23.61 35.75
C GLU A 189 -18.98 -23.18 34.51
N GLY A 190 -19.31 -21.88 34.40
CA GLY A 190 -19.99 -21.25 33.26
C GLY A 190 -19.06 -20.49 32.30
N GLY A 191 -17.73 -20.60 32.45
CA GLY A 191 -16.75 -19.95 31.57
C GLY A 191 -16.56 -18.45 31.80
N ARG A 192 -16.94 -17.92 32.96
CA ARG A 192 -16.77 -16.49 33.30
C ARG A 192 -15.52 -16.26 34.16
N PRO A 193 -14.79 -15.15 33.97
CA PRO A 193 -13.61 -14.82 34.76
C PRO A 193 -13.97 -14.50 36.23
N LEU A 194 -13.24 -15.08 37.18
CA LEU A 194 -13.37 -14.76 38.61
C LEU A 194 -12.95 -13.29 38.88
N ARG A 195 -13.81 -12.52 39.56
CA ARG A 195 -13.60 -11.08 39.87
C ARG A 195 -12.20 -10.80 40.45
N ARG A 196 -11.58 -9.69 40.01
CA ARG A 196 -10.23 -9.16 40.36
C ARG A 196 -9.77 -9.37 41.81
N GLY A 197 -10.67 -9.34 42.80
CA GLY A 197 -10.32 -9.53 44.21
C GLY A 197 -9.81 -10.93 44.59
N TRP A 198 -10.12 -11.96 43.81
CA TRP A 198 -9.67 -13.34 44.06
C TRP A 198 -8.37 -13.72 43.32
N GLN A 199 -8.02 -13.01 42.25
CA GLN A 199 -6.75 -13.23 41.52
C GLN A 199 -5.53 -13.01 42.43
N GLY A 200 -5.52 -11.95 43.23
CA GLY A 200 -4.41 -11.68 44.16
C GLY A 200 -4.21 -12.75 45.25
N LEU A 201 -5.28 -13.50 45.61
CA LEU A 201 -5.19 -14.61 46.57
C LEU A 201 -4.68 -15.90 45.94
N VAL A 202 -5.04 -16.18 44.68
CA VAL A 202 -4.55 -17.33 43.91
C VAL A 202 -3.08 -17.13 43.52
N GLU A 203 -2.68 -15.92 43.13
CA GLU A 203 -1.29 -15.54 42.85
C GLU A 203 -0.39 -15.70 44.08
N ALA A 204 -0.88 -15.32 45.27
CA ALA A 204 -0.16 -15.51 46.53
C ALA A 204 -0.01 -17.00 46.92
N ALA A 205 -1.02 -17.82 46.62
CA ALA A 205 -0.98 -19.27 46.90
C ALA A 205 -0.01 -20.03 45.97
N ALA A 206 0.06 -19.68 44.68
CA ALA A 206 0.98 -20.30 43.71
C ALA A 206 2.46 -20.07 44.09
N GLY A 207 2.82 -18.84 44.51
CA GLY A 207 4.19 -18.53 44.95
C GLY A 207 4.65 -19.30 46.20
N SER A 208 3.73 -19.68 47.09
CA SER A 208 4.05 -20.44 48.32
C SER A 208 4.43 -21.90 48.05
N ARG A 209 3.87 -22.51 47.00
CA ARG A 209 4.14 -23.91 46.61
C ARG A 209 5.53 -24.04 45.96
N ASP A 210 5.94 -23.05 45.17
CA ASP A 210 7.23 -23.01 44.47
C ASP A 210 8.44 -22.74 45.41
N TRP A 211 8.22 -21.97 46.48
CA TRP A 211 9.24 -21.78 47.54
C TRP A 211 9.58 -23.10 48.25
N LEU A 212 8.57 -23.97 48.46
CA LEU A 212 8.74 -25.30 49.04
C LEU A 212 9.43 -26.29 48.08
N HIS A 213 9.04 -26.33 46.80
CA HIS A 213 9.61 -27.27 45.82
C HIS A 213 11.08 -26.97 45.46
N SER A 214 11.49 -25.69 45.46
CA SER A 214 12.86 -25.27 45.12
C SER A 214 13.89 -25.47 46.25
N ARG A 215 13.44 -25.65 47.50
CA ARG A 215 14.28 -25.76 48.70
C ARG A 215 14.45 -27.19 49.24
N ILE A 216 13.67 -28.16 48.75
CA ILE A 216 13.74 -29.57 49.16
C ILE A 216 14.65 -30.35 48.19
N PRO A 217 15.82 -30.87 48.64
CA PRO A 217 16.86 -31.43 47.76
C PRO A 217 16.40 -32.56 46.83
N VAL A 218 15.54 -33.46 47.31
CA VAL A 218 15.02 -34.60 46.53
C VAL A 218 14.15 -34.16 45.33
N HIS A 219 13.43 -33.04 45.45
CA HIS A 219 12.64 -32.52 44.33
C HIS A 219 13.50 -31.83 43.27
N ARG A 220 14.62 -31.23 43.67
CA ARG A 220 15.56 -30.54 42.76
C ARG A 220 16.24 -31.48 41.75
N ARG A 221 16.32 -32.78 42.07
CA ARG A 221 17.00 -33.81 41.24
C ARG A 221 16.07 -34.91 40.73
N ARG A 222 14.76 -34.80 40.95
CA ARG A 222 13.72 -35.74 40.47
C ARG A 222 13.80 -36.08 38.97
N PRO A 223 14.17 -35.16 38.05
CA PRO A 223 14.30 -35.50 36.63
C PRO A 223 15.38 -36.56 36.34
N ARG A 224 16.38 -36.73 37.22
CA ARG A 224 17.43 -37.76 37.08
C ARG A 224 16.95 -39.16 37.43
N VAL A 225 15.85 -39.28 38.18
CA VAL A 225 15.24 -40.55 38.58
C VAL A 225 14.19 -41.01 37.57
N GLU A 226 13.44 -40.08 36.97
CA GLU A 226 12.47 -40.39 35.89
C GLU A 226 13.18 -40.78 34.57
N THR A 227 14.48 -40.50 34.41
CA THR A 227 15.28 -40.90 33.24
C THR A 227 15.85 -42.31 33.31
N THR A 228 15.84 -42.98 34.46
CA THR A 228 16.21 -44.39 34.55
C THR A 228 14.94 -45.21 34.30
N ARG A 229 14.78 -45.75 33.09
CA ARG A 229 13.67 -46.65 32.78
C ARG A 229 13.70 -47.81 33.78
N LEU A 230 12.61 -47.97 34.54
CA LEU A 230 12.36 -49.15 35.38
C LEU A 230 12.38 -50.46 34.55
N ASP A 231 12.32 -50.34 33.22
CA ASP A 231 12.45 -51.38 32.21
C ASP A 231 13.86 -52.01 32.15
N GLU A 232 14.89 -51.36 32.72
CA GLU A 232 16.29 -51.85 32.71
C GLU A 232 16.65 -52.72 33.92
N ILE A 233 15.70 -53.00 34.82
CA ILE A 233 15.91 -53.90 35.96
C ILE A 233 15.89 -55.37 35.47
N ALA A 234 17.06 -56.01 35.48
CA ALA A 234 17.21 -57.43 35.13
C ALA A 234 16.30 -58.31 36.01
N GLY A 235 15.25 -58.87 35.41
CA GLY A 235 14.28 -59.75 36.07
C GLY A 235 12.84 -59.66 35.54
N LEU A 236 12.52 -58.66 34.71
CA LEU A 236 11.17 -58.44 34.15
C LEU A 236 11.14 -58.41 32.61
N ALA A 237 12.05 -59.14 31.95
CA ALA A 237 12.12 -59.24 30.49
C ALA A 237 11.37 -60.47 29.97
N VAL A 238 10.34 -60.25 29.13
CA VAL A 238 10.04 -61.19 28.04
C VAL A 238 10.90 -60.75 26.86
N LEU A 239 12.01 -61.46 26.67
CA LEU A 239 12.93 -61.33 25.54
C LEU A 239 12.24 -61.68 24.22
N ARG A 240 12.55 -60.93 23.16
CA ARG A 240 13.05 -61.56 21.94
C ARG A 240 13.71 -60.56 20.99
N GLU A 241 14.98 -60.79 20.73
CA GLU A 241 15.62 -60.36 19.50
C GLU A 241 16.07 -61.62 18.73
N LEU A 242 16.03 -61.49 17.41
CA LEU A 242 16.71 -62.25 16.36
C LEU A 242 16.01 -63.40 15.61
N ASP A 243 16.19 -63.26 14.30
CA ASP A 243 16.11 -64.18 13.14
C ASP A 243 14.77 -64.41 12.44
N GLY A 244 14.60 -63.70 11.31
CA GLY A 244 13.52 -63.91 10.33
C GLY A 244 13.36 -62.78 9.30
N GLU A 245 14.41 -62.43 8.55
CA GLU A 245 14.34 -61.46 7.45
C GLU A 245 13.53 -61.97 6.24
N SER A 246 12.43 -61.27 5.93
CA SER A 246 11.96 -60.88 4.57
C SER A 246 10.44 -60.71 4.49
N LYS A 247 9.63 -61.44 5.28
CA LYS A 247 8.16 -61.26 5.26
C LYS A 247 7.65 -60.11 6.14
N LEU A 248 8.34 -59.82 7.24
CA LEU A 248 7.98 -58.71 8.14
C LEU A 248 8.30 -57.32 7.56
N ALA A 249 9.20 -57.21 6.59
CA ALA A 249 9.54 -55.94 5.96
C ALA A 249 8.42 -55.44 5.02
N ASP A 250 7.71 -56.35 4.36
CA ASP A 250 6.58 -56.01 3.48
C ASP A 250 5.30 -55.75 4.29
N GLU A 251 5.06 -56.50 5.38
CA GLU A 251 3.97 -56.22 6.32
C GLU A 251 4.21 -54.93 7.14
N ALA A 252 5.46 -54.63 7.53
CA ALA A 252 5.81 -53.36 8.17
C ALA A 252 5.72 -52.18 7.20
N LYS A 253 6.05 -52.36 5.91
CA LYS A 253 5.82 -51.33 4.88
C LYS A 253 4.33 -51.12 4.59
N ALA A 254 3.53 -52.18 4.54
CA ALA A 254 2.08 -52.09 4.36
C ALA A 254 1.38 -51.46 5.59
N SER A 255 1.84 -51.79 6.81
CA SER A 255 1.37 -51.19 8.07
C SER A 255 1.84 -49.74 8.22
N ALA A 256 3.06 -49.39 7.80
CA ALA A 256 3.53 -48.01 7.76
C ALA A 256 2.78 -47.17 6.70
N ALA A 257 2.46 -47.76 5.55
CA ALA A 257 1.64 -47.11 4.52
C ALA A 257 0.18 -46.93 4.95
N SER A 258 -0.42 -47.91 5.65
CA SER A 258 -1.76 -47.77 6.21
C SER A 258 -1.79 -46.75 7.36
N GLY A 259 -0.79 -46.76 8.24
CA GLY A 259 -0.63 -45.78 9.32
C GLY A 259 -0.41 -44.35 8.82
N GLN A 260 0.35 -44.15 7.74
CA GLN A 260 0.50 -42.84 7.10
C GLN A 260 -0.80 -42.36 6.43
N THR A 261 -1.55 -43.28 5.82
CA THR A 261 -2.86 -42.96 5.21
C THR A 261 -3.88 -42.58 6.28
N GLU A 262 -3.89 -43.31 7.40
CA GLU A 262 -4.75 -43.00 8.56
C GLU A 262 -4.37 -41.68 9.23
N ALA A 263 -3.08 -41.41 9.43
CA ALA A 263 -2.60 -40.13 9.98
C ALA A 263 -3.00 -38.94 9.08
N ARG A 264 -2.84 -39.07 7.75
CA ARG A 264 -3.28 -38.06 6.78
C ARG A 264 -4.79 -37.85 6.80
N ALA A 265 -5.58 -38.93 6.94
CA ALA A 265 -7.03 -38.84 7.05
C ALA A 265 -7.47 -38.12 8.33
N ARG A 266 -6.82 -38.39 9.47
CA ARG A 266 -7.07 -37.69 10.75
C ARG A 266 -6.75 -36.20 10.66
N VAL A 267 -5.60 -35.84 10.07
CA VAL A 267 -5.22 -34.44 9.84
C VAL A 267 -6.26 -33.73 8.97
N ARG A 268 -6.68 -34.33 7.84
CA ARG A 268 -7.75 -33.78 7.00
C ARG A 268 -9.04 -33.56 7.76
N GLU A 269 -9.43 -34.52 8.62
CA GLU A 269 -10.64 -34.40 9.42
C GLU A 269 -10.57 -33.26 10.45
N HIS A 270 -9.40 -32.93 11.00
CA HIS A 270 -9.26 -31.75 11.86
C HIS A 270 -9.61 -30.44 11.14
N TYR A 271 -9.12 -30.27 9.92
CA TYR A 271 -9.51 -29.12 9.11
C TYR A 271 -10.97 -29.21 8.71
N ARG A 272 -11.42 -30.34 8.15
CA ARG A 272 -12.80 -30.53 7.66
C ARG A 272 -13.85 -30.25 8.72
N SER A 273 -13.65 -30.77 9.93
CA SER A 273 -14.56 -30.61 11.07
C SER A 273 -14.44 -29.26 11.77
N SER A 274 -13.49 -28.39 11.39
CA SER A 274 -13.28 -27.13 12.11
C SER A 274 -14.46 -26.17 12.02
N ALA A 275 -14.80 -25.51 13.13
CA ALA A 275 -15.93 -24.60 13.19
C ALA A 275 -15.74 -23.52 14.27
N ILE A 276 -15.85 -22.25 13.87
CA ILE A 276 -15.72 -21.07 14.75
C ILE A 276 -17.06 -20.80 15.46
N LYS A 277 -17.53 -21.75 16.28
CA LYS A 277 -18.83 -21.68 16.99
C LYS A 277 -18.69 -21.01 18.35
N ALA A 278 -19.71 -20.28 18.81
CA ALA A 278 -19.69 -19.54 20.07
C ALA A 278 -19.40 -20.42 21.29
N GLN A 279 -19.90 -21.66 21.30
CA GLN A 279 -19.68 -22.63 22.38
C GLN A 279 -18.34 -23.38 22.32
N HIS A 280 -17.53 -23.19 21.27
CA HIS A 280 -16.28 -23.92 21.09
C HIS A 280 -15.23 -23.39 22.07
N GLN A 281 -14.65 -24.26 22.91
CA GLN A 281 -13.74 -23.83 23.98
C GLN A 281 -12.50 -23.10 23.44
N GLN A 282 -11.92 -23.55 22.33
CA GLN A 282 -10.79 -22.83 21.70
C GLN A 282 -11.14 -21.45 21.14
N ARG A 283 -12.39 -21.21 20.71
CA ARG A 283 -12.86 -19.87 20.33
C ARG A 283 -12.98 -18.98 21.55
N LEU A 284 -13.57 -19.48 22.64
CA LEU A 284 -13.67 -18.75 23.91
C LEU A 284 -12.28 -18.41 24.48
N ALA A 285 -11.34 -19.35 24.40
CA ALA A 285 -9.96 -19.11 24.80
C ALA A 285 -9.27 -18.04 23.95
N LEU A 286 -9.48 -18.04 22.62
CA LEU A 286 -8.96 -16.97 21.75
C LEU A 286 -9.59 -15.61 22.09
N ASP A 287 -10.89 -15.55 22.38
CA ASP A 287 -11.57 -14.31 22.75
C ASP A 287 -11.05 -13.73 24.08
N GLU A 288 -10.83 -14.59 25.08
CA GLU A 288 -10.20 -14.21 26.35
C GLU A 288 -8.74 -13.79 26.17
N LEU A 289 -7.99 -14.48 25.29
CA LEU A 289 -6.62 -14.12 24.96
C LEU A 289 -6.59 -12.69 24.41
N LEU A 290 -7.40 -12.40 23.40
CA LEU A 290 -7.53 -11.07 22.81
C LEU A 290 -7.99 -10.02 23.85
N ALA A 291 -8.88 -10.39 24.80
CA ALA A 291 -9.32 -9.49 25.86
C ALA A 291 -8.18 -9.11 26.82
N ARG A 292 -7.29 -10.05 27.13
CA ARG A 292 -6.14 -9.81 27.99
C ARG A 292 -5.07 -8.97 27.34
N LEU A 293 -4.82 -9.18 26.06
CA LEU A 293 -3.92 -8.35 25.26
C LEU A 293 -4.38 -6.90 25.30
N ALA A 294 -5.66 -6.66 24.99
CA ALA A 294 -6.27 -5.33 25.02
C ALA A 294 -6.22 -4.71 26.42
N ALA A 295 -6.52 -5.49 27.47
CA ALA A 295 -6.49 -5.00 28.86
C ALA A 295 -5.09 -4.59 29.36
N ARG A 296 -4.03 -4.85 28.60
CA ARG A 296 -2.65 -4.49 28.91
C ARG A 296 -2.00 -3.62 27.85
N ASP A 297 -2.77 -3.13 26.86
CA ASP A 297 -2.26 -2.39 25.71
C ASP A 297 -1.06 -3.13 25.07
N ARG A 298 -1.14 -4.48 25.04
CA ARG A 298 -0.04 -5.34 24.61
C ARG A 298 -0.14 -5.56 23.10
N ARG A 299 0.84 -5.03 22.36
CA ARG A 299 0.96 -5.25 20.92
C ARG A 299 0.98 -6.74 20.57
N ALA A 300 0.14 -7.14 19.63
CA ALA A 300 0.03 -8.52 19.18
C ALA A 300 -0.28 -8.62 17.68
N THR A 301 0.55 -9.39 16.98
CA THR A 301 0.32 -9.78 15.58
C THR A 301 -0.07 -11.24 15.53
N LEU A 302 -1.33 -11.52 15.20
CA LEU A 302 -1.81 -12.85 14.89
C LEU A 302 -1.62 -13.10 13.39
N PHE A 303 -1.26 -14.31 12.98
CA PHE A 303 -1.24 -14.65 11.55
C PHE A 303 -1.89 -16.00 11.29
N LEU A 304 -2.57 -16.12 10.15
CA LEU A 304 -3.11 -17.38 9.69
C LEU A 304 -1.99 -18.23 9.10
N THR A 305 -1.87 -19.49 9.56
CA THR A 305 -0.86 -20.42 9.05
C THR A 305 -1.04 -20.64 7.53
N PRO A 306 -0.01 -20.43 6.69
CA PRO A 306 -0.07 -20.78 5.27
C PRO A 306 -0.37 -22.28 5.08
N LEU A 307 -1.23 -22.60 4.14
CA LEU A 307 -1.72 -23.96 3.89
C LEU A 307 -1.41 -24.36 2.44
N GLU A 308 -0.94 -25.59 2.21
CA GLU A 308 -0.74 -26.09 0.84
C GLU A 308 -2.07 -26.07 0.07
N ASP A 309 -2.10 -25.37 -1.07
CA ASP A 309 -3.30 -25.14 -1.90
C ASP A 309 -4.04 -26.45 -2.21
N ARG A 310 -3.29 -27.49 -2.58
CA ARG A 310 -3.87 -28.81 -2.89
C ARG A 310 -4.56 -29.42 -1.68
N PHE A 311 -3.91 -29.41 -0.52
CA PHE A 311 -4.53 -29.88 0.71
C PHE A 311 -5.76 -29.05 1.09
N ALA A 312 -5.68 -27.72 0.99
CA ALA A 312 -6.78 -26.81 1.28
C ALA A 312 -8.02 -27.12 0.40
N ALA A 313 -7.79 -27.29 -0.91
CA ALA A 313 -8.82 -27.65 -1.87
C ALA A 313 -9.46 -29.01 -1.57
N GLU A 314 -8.64 -30.03 -1.25
CA GLU A 314 -9.13 -31.38 -0.95
C GLU A 314 -9.84 -31.49 0.42
N ALA A 315 -9.41 -30.74 1.43
CA ALA A 315 -9.93 -30.87 2.81
C ALA A 315 -11.14 -29.96 3.09
N LEU A 316 -11.19 -28.77 2.46
CA LEU A 316 -12.12 -27.70 2.82
C LEU A 316 -12.91 -27.18 1.61
N GLY A 317 -12.23 -27.02 0.48
CA GLY A 317 -12.69 -26.20 -0.64
C GLY A 317 -12.59 -24.70 -0.33
N GLU A 318 -12.34 -23.88 -1.36
CA GLU A 318 -12.06 -22.42 -1.21
C GLU A 318 -13.16 -21.67 -0.42
N SER A 319 -14.43 -21.93 -0.70
CA SER A 319 -15.56 -21.24 -0.03
C SER A 319 -15.63 -21.53 1.48
N THR A 320 -15.24 -22.73 1.91
CA THR A 320 -15.24 -23.09 3.34
C THR A 320 -14.04 -22.50 4.05
N LEU A 321 -12.87 -22.51 3.39
CA LEU A 321 -11.64 -21.90 3.90
C LEU A 321 -11.88 -20.40 4.16
N GLY A 322 -12.32 -19.69 3.14
CA GLY A 322 -12.57 -18.26 3.18
C GLY A 322 -13.56 -17.83 4.28
N ARG A 323 -14.69 -18.54 4.42
CA ARG A 323 -15.67 -18.27 5.49
C ARG A 323 -15.11 -18.46 6.90
N ARG A 324 -14.17 -19.40 7.08
CA ARG A 324 -13.55 -19.64 8.39
C ARG A 324 -12.49 -18.59 8.71
N TYR A 325 -11.68 -18.20 7.73
CA TYR A 325 -10.76 -17.08 7.87
C TYR A 325 -11.48 -15.78 8.20
N SER A 326 -12.55 -15.45 7.46
CA SER A 326 -13.42 -14.30 7.78
C SER A 326 -14.01 -14.39 9.20
N ALA A 327 -14.38 -15.57 9.68
CA ALA A 327 -14.88 -15.72 11.05
C ALA A 327 -13.81 -15.42 12.13
N ILE A 328 -12.55 -15.77 11.88
CA ILE A 328 -11.42 -15.44 12.77
C ILE A 328 -11.07 -13.95 12.65
N ALA A 329 -10.99 -13.42 11.42
CA ALA A 329 -10.74 -12.01 11.15
C ALA A 329 -11.73 -11.11 11.89
N ARG A 330 -13.02 -11.44 11.85
CA ARG A 330 -14.07 -10.74 12.62
C ARG A 330 -13.80 -10.70 14.12
N MET A 331 -13.36 -11.81 14.72
CA MET A 331 -13.07 -11.84 16.16
C MET A 331 -11.98 -10.84 16.57
N VAL A 332 -11.07 -10.51 15.66
CA VAL A 332 -10.01 -9.53 15.86
C VAL A 332 -10.48 -8.13 15.47
N ASN A 333 -10.96 -7.98 14.22
CA ASN A 333 -11.34 -6.71 13.61
C ASN A 333 -12.49 -6.01 14.35
N ASP A 334 -13.50 -6.74 14.83
CA ASP A 334 -14.67 -6.15 15.51
C ASP A 334 -14.33 -5.51 16.87
N ARG A 335 -13.13 -5.77 17.42
CA ARG A 335 -12.67 -5.14 18.67
C ARG A 335 -12.17 -3.70 18.48
N ARG A 336 -11.78 -3.33 17.26
CA ARG A 336 -11.21 -2.01 16.91
C ARG A 336 -10.00 -1.61 17.78
N ASP A 337 -9.19 -2.58 18.17
CA ASP A 337 -7.96 -2.37 18.94
C ASP A 337 -6.77 -2.17 17.98
N PRO A 338 -6.10 -1.00 17.99
CA PRO A 338 -4.98 -0.72 17.06
C PRO A 338 -3.72 -1.53 17.38
N ASP A 339 -3.57 -2.05 18.61
CA ASP A 339 -2.40 -2.81 19.04
C ASP A 339 -2.52 -4.30 18.71
N ILE A 340 -3.71 -4.77 18.32
CA ILE A 340 -3.97 -6.18 17.99
C ILE A 340 -4.40 -6.29 16.53
N LYS A 341 -3.61 -7.00 15.73
CA LYS A 341 -3.94 -7.24 14.31
C LYS A 341 -3.90 -8.71 13.93
N LEU A 342 -4.71 -9.07 12.94
CA LEU A 342 -4.63 -10.34 12.22
C LEU A 342 -4.05 -10.09 10.84
N VAL A 343 -3.08 -10.92 10.46
CA VAL A 343 -2.41 -10.87 9.16
C VAL A 343 -2.78 -12.11 8.34
N ASP A 344 -3.16 -11.90 7.09
CA ASP A 344 -3.37 -12.99 6.14
C ASP A 344 -2.05 -13.36 5.44
N LEU A 345 -1.42 -14.47 5.84
CA LEU A 345 -0.21 -14.96 5.17
C LEU A 345 -0.47 -16.19 4.29
N ASP A 346 -1.72 -16.64 4.18
CA ASP A 346 -2.11 -17.76 3.33
C ASP A 346 -2.25 -17.30 1.86
N HIS A 347 -1.10 -17.18 1.21
CA HIS A 347 -0.95 -16.49 -0.08
C HIS A 347 -0.38 -17.41 -1.16
N PRO A 348 -0.77 -17.27 -2.45
CA PRO A 348 -0.22 -18.03 -3.59
C PRO A 348 1.31 -17.98 -3.79
N LEU A 349 2.04 -17.19 -3.00
CA LEU A 349 3.51 -17.17 -3.00
C LEU A 349 4.07 -18.38 -2.26
N PHE A 350 3.30 -18.96 -1.33
CA PHE A 350 3.59 -20.25 -0.73
C PHE A 350 3.17 -21.36 -1.69
N VAL A 351 3.99 -21.63 -2.70
CA VAL A 351 3.76 -22.72 -3.65
C VAL A 351 4.01 -24.09 -3.02
N ASP A 352 3.46 -25.16 -3.60
CA ASP A 352 3.59 -26.55 -3.11
C ASP A 352 5.05 -26.96 -2.79
N SER A 353 6.05 -26.48 -3.55
CA SER A 353 7.46 -26.80 -3.31
C SER A 353 8.04 -26.19 -2.03
N HIS A 354 7.37 -25.20 -1.45
CA HIS A 354 7.74 -24.61 -0.16
C HIS A 354 7.27 -25.45 1.03
N PHE A 355 6.39 -26.43 0.81
CA PHE A 355 5.79 -27.24 1.85
C PHE A 355 6.47 -28.61 1.96
N ILE A 356 6.84 -29.01 3.18
CA ILE A 356 7.31 -30.37 3.49
C ILE A 356 6.10 -31.30 3.67
N ASP A 357 5.03 -30.76 4.26
CA ASP A 357 3.68 -31.31 4.28
C ASP A 357 2.67 -30.16 4.27
N HIS A 358 1.38 -30.45 4.41
CA HIS A 358 0.27 -29.48 4.32
C HIS A 358 0.47 -28.11 5.02
N VAL A 359 1.26 -28.00 6.09
CA VAL A 359 1.54 -26.70 6.76
C VAL A 359 3.01 -26.47 7.14
N HIS A 360 3.83 -27.53 7.20
CA HIS A 360 5.23 -27.34 7.58
C HIS A 360 6.04 -26.83 6.40
N LEU A 361 6.76 -25.73 6.60
CA LEU A 361 7.53 -25.08 5.55
C LEU A 361 8.96 -25.62 5.48
N GLY A 362 9.45 -25.79 4.25
CA GLY A 362 10.86 -26.01 3.94
C GLY A 362 11.68 -24.71 4.10
N PRO A 363 13.00 -24.76 3.83
CA PRO A 363 13.90 -23.61 3.98
C PRO A 363 13.40 -22.33 3.30
N ASP A 364 12.97 -22.42 2.04
CA ASP A 364 12.53 -21.26 1.25
C ASP A 364 11.20 -20.71 1.75
N GLY A 365 10.24 -21.58 2.10
CA GLY A 365 8.97 -21.18 2.70
C GLY A 365 9.14 -20.54 4.08
N ALA A 366 10.01 -21.10 4.94
CA ALA A 366 10.29 -20.55 6.26
C ALA A 366 10.98 -19.18 6.17
N LYS A 367 11.90 -19.00 5.21
CA LYS A 367 12.50 -17.70 4.90
C LYS A 367 11.44 -16.70 4.42
N LEU A 368 10.57 -17.11 3.50
CA LEU A 368 9.48 -16.27 2.98
C LEU A 368 8.53 -15.82 4.10
N LEU A 369 8.12 -16.73 4.98
CA LEU A 369 7.29 -16.42 6.14
C LEU A 369 8.01 -15.44 7.10
N ALA A 370 9.30 -15.66 7.36
CA ALA A 370 10.08 -14.78 8.22
C ALA A 370 10.18 -13.34 7.67
N ILE A 371 10.45 -13.17 6.38
CA ILE A 371 10.52 -11.85 5.72
C ILE A 371 9.19 -11.11 5.88
N ASN A 372 8.07 -11.79 5.61
CA ASN A 372 6.75 -11.18 5.69
C ASN A 372 6.34 -10.88 7.15
N LEU A 373 6.70 -11.71 8.11
CA LEU A 373 6.48 -11.41 9.54
C LEU A 373 7.30 -10.21 10.01
N ILE A 374 8.58 -10.09 9.61
CA ILE A 374 9.41 -8.91 9.93
C ILE A 374 8.75 -7.65 9.37
N HIS A 375 8.35 -7.70 8.09
CA HIS A 375 7.67 -6.59 7.43
C HIS A 375 6.39 -6.19 8.16
N GLU A 376 5.52 -7.15 8.47
CA GLU A 376 4.28 -6.89 9.21
C GLU A 376 4.52 -6.37 10.63
N LEU A 377 5.64 -6.71 11.27
CA LEU A 377 6.01 -6.14 12.57
C LEU A 377 6.52 -4.69 12.48
N GLY A 378 6.61 -4.11 11.28
CA GLY A 378 7.18 -2.80 11.03
C GLY A 378 8.68 -2.76 11.36
N LEU A 379 9.38 -3.87 11.17
CA LEU A 379 10.82 -3.98 11.38
C LEU A 379 11.56 -3.85 10.05
N ALA A 380 12.69 -3.16 10.07
CA ALA A 380 13.58 -3.09 8.92
C ALA A 380 14.20 -4.46 8.61
N LEU A 381 14.33 -4.78 7.32
CA LEU A 381 14.97 -5.97 6.77
C LEU A 381 16.46 -5.72 6.50
N ALA A 382 17.30 -6.74 6.66
CA ALA A 382 18.74 -6.70 6.43
C ALA A 382 19.06 -6.47 4.95
N GLN A 383 18.28 -7.09 4.07
CA GLN A 383 18.38 -6.97 2.63
C GLN A 383 17.02 -6.61 2.07
N ARG A 384 17.02 -5.96 0.91
CA ARG A 384 15.77 -5.69 0.21
C ARG A 384 15.18 -7.02 -0.28
N PRO A 385 13.90 -7.32 0.03
CA PRO A 385 13.20 -8.44 -0.54
C PRO A 385 12.85 -8.16 -2.01
N PHE A 386 12.85 -9.21 -2.84
CA PHE A 386 12.22 -9.09 -4.16
C PHE A 386 10.71 -8.92 -3.99
N GLU A 387 10.06 -8.27 -4.94
CA GLU A 387 8.61 -8.02 -4.90
C GLU A 387 7.79 -9.32 -4.81
N TRP A 388 8.20 -10.37 -5.53
CA TRP A 388 7.59 -11.69 -5.46
C TRP A 388 7.83 -12.42 -4.12
N MET A 389 8.60 -11.84 -3.20
CA MET A 389 8.73 -12.36 -1.83
C MET A 389 7.77 -11.66 -0.85
N MET A 390 7.02 -10.65 -1.29
CA MET A 390 6.14 -9.86 -0.43
C MET A 390 4.68 -10.27 -0.65
N VAL A 391 4.06 -10.77 0.41
CA VAL A 391 2.63 -11.11 0.46
C VAL A 391 1.78 -9.84 0.40
N HIS A 392 2.18 -8.82 1.15
CA HIS A 392 1.55 -7.51 1.16
C HIS A 392 2.58 -6.44 0.78
N PRO A 393 2.92 -6.28 -0.51
CA PRO A 393 3.90 -5.27 -0.91
C PRO A 393 3.41 -3.86 -0.56
N GLU A 394 4.37 -3.00 -0.23
CA GLU A 394 4.14 -1.59 0.07
C GLU A 394 3.75 -0.82 -1.19
N GLY A 395 2.77 0.09 -1.07
CA GLY A 395 2.38 1.01 -2.14
C GLY A 395 0.89 0.95 -2.48
N PHE A 396 0.43 2.03 -3.12
CA PHE A 396 -0.95 2.17 -3.56
C PHE A 396 -1.27 1.32 -4.78
N ASP A 397 -0.39 1.33 -5.78
CA ASP A 397 -0.66 0.83 -7.13
C ASP A 397 -0.65 -0.69 -7.17
N ARG A 398 -1.73 -1.30 -6.67
CA ARG A 398 -1.84 -2.76 -6.52
C ARG A 398 -3.28 -3.24 -6.63
N SER A 399 -3.42 -4.52 -6.97
CA SER A 399 -4.68 -5.23 -6.83
C SER A 399 -4.86 -5.62 -5.36
N LEU A 400 -5.93 -5.14 -4.71
CA LEU A 400 -6.30 -5.57 -3.35
C LEU A 400 -7.02 -6.93 -3.39
N VAL A 401 -7.86 -7.11 -4.40
CA VAL A 401 -8.50 -8.39 -4.74
C VAL A 401 -8.14 -8.69 -6.19
N HIS A 402 -7.75 -9.92 -6.49
CA HIS A 402 -7.27 -10.32 -7.81
C HIS A 402 -7.91 -11.63 -8.29
N GLY A 403 -9.01 -11.53 -9.03
CA GLY A 403 -9.67 -12.68 -9.63
C GLY A 403 -10.54 -12.31 -10.82
N THR A 404 -10.47 -13.10 -11.89
CA THR A 404 -11.34 -12.90 -13.07
C THR A 404 -12.66 -13.66 -12.98
N ARG A 405 -12.77 -14.58 -12.02
CA ARG A 405 -13.96 -15.42 -11.81
C ARG A 405 -14.92 -14.77 -10.84
N LYS A 406 -16.22 -14.95 -11.08
CA LYS A 406 -17.30 -14.54 -10.19
C LYS A 406 -17.49 -15.52 -9.03
N GLY A 407 -18.14 -15.06 -7.96
CA GLY A 407 -18.55 -15.85 -6.81
C GLY A 407 -18.78 -14.99 -5.58
N TYR A 408 -18.93 -15.59 -4.40
CA TYR A 408 -19.22 -14.88 -3.14
C TYR A 408 -18.26 -15.29 -2.00
N ASN A 409 -17.07 -15.80 -2.34
CA ASN A 409 -16.11 -16.23 -1.33
C ASN A 409 -15.64 -15.02 -0.50
N GLU A 410 -15.54 -15.23 0.82
CA GLU A 410 -14.99 -14.28 1.80
C GLU A 410 -13.58 -14.73 2.23
N GLY A 411 -12.98 -14.04 3.19
CA GLY A 411 -11.71 -14.42 3.82
C GLY A 411 -10.56 -13.57 3.31
N GLY A 412 -9.39 -14.16 3.14
CA GLY A 412 -8.23 -13.48 2.58
C GLY A 412 -8.56 -12.75 1.28
N ALA A 413 -8.10 -11.50 1.13
CA ALA A 413 -8.57 -10.61 0.07
C ALA A 413 -8.33 -11.21 -1.33
N LEU A 414 -7.25 -11.96 -1.53
CA LEU A 414 -6.95 -12.63 -2.80
C LEU A 414 -7.82 -13.87 -3.07
N LEU A 415 -8.40 -14.48 -2.04
CA LEU A 415 -9.33 -15.61 -2.16
C LEU A 415 -10.78 -15.14 -2.34
N ALA A 416 -11.04 -13.86 -2.06
CA ALA A 416 -12.37 -13.28 -2.13
C ALA A 416 -12.89 -13.26 -3.57
N ARG A 417 -14.22 -13.42 -3.69
CA ARG A 417 -14.92 -13.32 -4.97
C ARG A 417 -16.16 -12.46 -4.83
N PHE A 418 -16.47 -11.76 -5.92
CA PHE A 418 -17.65 -10.92 -6.13
C PHE A 418 -18.40 -11.38 -7.39
N ASP A 419 -19.65 -10.96 -7.54
CA ASP A 419 -20.46 -11.18 -8.75
C ASP A 419 -21.15 -9.88 -9.17
N GLU A 420 -20.72 -9.34 -10.31
CA GLU A 420 -21.18 -8.05 -10.86
C GLU A 420 -21.24 -6.93 -9.81
N PRO A 421 -20.17 -6.63 -9.04
CA PRO A 421 -20.20 -5.50 -8.12
C PRO A 421 -20.41 -4.18 -8.87
N GLU A 422 -21.41 -3.38 -8.47
CA GLU A 422 -21.78 -2.12 -9.15
C GLU A 422 -21.47 -0.86 -8.34
N GLY A 423 -20.94 -0.96 -7.11
CA GLY A 423 -20.63 0.23 -6.31
C GLY A 423 -19.52 0.03 -5.29
N VAL A 424 -18.81 1.11 -4.99
CA VAL A 424 -17.75 1.16 -3.96
C VAL A 424 -17.83 2.47 -3.20
N ALA A 425 -17.61 2.39 -1.88
CA ALA A 425 -17.53 3.53 -0.97
C ALA A 425 -16.20 3.47 -0.22
N VAL A 426 -15.66 4.63 0.15
CA VAL A 426 -14.45 4.72 0.96
C VAL A 426 -14.54 5.88 1.94
N THR A 427 -13.98 5.72 3.13
CA THR A 427 -13.78 6.85 4.06
C THR A 427 -12.75 7.85 3.52
N PRO A 428 -12.78 9.12 3.97
CA PRO A 428 -11.83 10.13 3.51
C PRO A 428 -10.35 9.71 3.63
N ASP A 429 -10.00 9.01 4.72
CA ASP A 429 -8.67 8.48 5.02
C ASP A 429 -8.30 7.20 4.24
N GLY A 430 -9.24 6.68 3.44
CA GLY A 430 -9.05 5.44 2.72
C GLY A 430 -9.15 4.18 3.58
N ALA A 431 -9.35 4.24 4.90
CA ALA A 431 -9.22 3.11 5.81
C ALA A 431 -10.30 2.04 5.62
N ARG A 432 -11.57 2.46 5.51
CA ARG A 432 -12.73 1.58 5.34
C ARG A 432 -13.17 1.60 3.88
N VAL A 433 -13.23 0.42 3.25
CA VAL A 433 -13.65 0.26 1.84
C VAL A 433 -14.83 -0.70 1.81
N VAL A 434 -15.96 -0.25 1.28
CA VAL A 434 -17.19 -1.04 1.17
C VAL A 434 -17.53 -1.25 -0.30
N VAL A 435 -17.93 -2.47 -0.66
CA VAL A 435 -18.33 -2.86 -2.01
C VAL A 435 -19.76 -3.37 -1.99
N ALA A 436 -20.57 -2.87 -2.92
CA ALA A 436 -21.86 -3.43 -3.23
C ALA A 436 -21.68 -4.60 -4.20
N ASP A 437 -21.77 -5.82 -3.68
CA ASP A 437 -21.63 -7.07 -4.42
C ASP A 437 -23.01 -7.49 -4.94
N THR A 438 -23.42 -6.80 -6.01
CA THR A 438 -24.82 -6.61 -6.41
C THR A 438 -25.51 -7.93 -6.74
N GLN A 439 -24.93 -8.78 -7.59
CA GLN A 439 -25.57 -10.06 -7.96
C GLN A 439 -25.46 -11.13 -6.87
N ASN A 440 -24.59 -10.93 -5.88
CA ASN A 440 -24.62 -11.75 -4.65
C ASN A 440 -25.62 -11.24 -3.62
N HIS A 441 -26.20 -10.05 -3.80
CA HIS A 441 -27.13 -9.43 -2.85
C HIS A 441 -26.53 -9.18 -1.46
N THR A 442 -25.28 -8.73 -1.45
CA THR A 442 -24.51 -8.50 -0.21
C THR A 442 -23.73 -7.19 -0.27
N LEU A 443 -23.51 -6.59 0.90
CA LEU A 443 -22.49 -5.55 1.09
C LEU A 443 -21.24 -6.19 1.71
N ARG A 444 -20.09 -5.88 1.13
CA ARG A 444 -18.79 -6.46 1.48
C ARG A 444 -17.86 -5.35 1.97
N GLU A 445 -16.97 -5.64 2.92
CA GLU A 445 -15.99 -4.68 3.44
C GLU A 445 -14.59 -5.28 3.40
N LEU A 446 -13.60 -4.46 3.01
CA LEU A 446 -12.19 -4.80 3.15
C LEU A 446 -11.70 -4.36 4.54
N ARG A 447 -11.31 -5.32 5.38
CA ARG A 447 -10.91 -5.12 6.78
C ARG A 447 -9.47 -5.58 7.04
N GLY A 448 -8.95 -5.25 8.22
CA GLY A 448 -7.60 -5.64 8.67
C GLY A 448 -6.53 -5.11 7.73
N ASN A 449 -6.45 -3.79 7.55
CA ASN A 449 -5.59 -3.16 6.53
C ASN A 449 -5.81 -3.70 5.11
N LYS A 450 -7.08 -4.00 4.79
CA LYS A 450 -7.55 -4.50 3.48
C LYS A 450 -7.10 -5.92 3.12
N GLN A 451 -6.63 -6.69 4.11
CA GLN A 451 -6.17 -8.06 3.91
C GLN A 451 -7.32 -9.08 3.92
N PHE A 452 -8.51 -8.71 4.42
CA PHE A 452 -9.67 -9.59 4.47
C PHE A 452 -10.89 -8.94 3.81
N VAL A 453 -11.70 -9.74 3.12
CA VAL A 453 -13.03 -9.36 2.62
C VAL A 453 -14.11 -10.09 3.42
N GLU A 454 -15.01 -9.33 4.02
CA GLU A 454 -16.10 -9.84 4.87
C GLU A 454 -17.45 -9.30 4.41
N THR A 455 -18.51 -10.10 4.55
CA THR A 455 -19.90 -9.67 4.34
C THR A 455 -20.37 -8.95 5.59
N ILE A 456 -20.77 -7.69 5.41
CA ILE A 456 -21.25 -6.84 6.49
C ILE A 456 -22.78 -6.73 6.48
N ALA A 457 -23.44 -6.95 5.35
CA ALA A 457 -24.89 -7.02 5.26
C ALA A 457 -25.38 -7.92 4.13
N GLY A 458 -26.59 -8.48 4.32
CA GLY A 458 -27.24 -9.36 3.37
C GLY A 458 -26.75 -10.81 3.46
N ARG A 459 -27.27 -11.66 2.58
CA ARG A 459 -26.91 -13.08 2.50
C ARG A 459 -26.76 -13.50 1.06
N ALA A 460 -25.59 -14.01 0.71
CA ALA A 460 -25.28 -14.46 -0.64
C ALA A 460 -26.36 -15.39 -1.20
N ASN A 461 -26.85 -15.10 -2.41
CA ASN A 461 -27.90 -15.85 -3.11
C ASN A 461 -29.26 -15.89 -2.39
N GLN A 462 -29.53 -14.96 -1.48
CA GLN A 462 -30.82 -14.83 -0.80
C GLN A 462 -31.32 -13.38 -0.93
N ALA A 463 -31.92 -13.07 -2.08
CA ALA A 463 -32.54 -11.77 -2.33
C ALA A 463 -33.71 -11.50 -1.38
N GLY A 464 -33.95 -10.24 -1.04
CA GLY A 464 -35.13 -9.78 -0.31
C GLY A 464 -34.95 -8.37 0.25
N HIS A 465 -35.96 -7.87 0.96
CA HIS A 465 -35.97 -6.51 1.53
C HIS A 465 -36.26 -6.54 3.03
N VAL A 466 -35.65 -7.51 3.72
CA VAL A 466 -35.87 -7.70 5.15
C VAL A 466 -34.93 -6.79 5.90
N ASP A 467 -35.47 -5.93 6.76
CA ASP A 467 -34.71 -5.16 7.76
C ASP A 467 -34.33 -6.04 8.94
N GLY A 468 -33.25 -5.71 9.64
CA GLY A 468 -32.79 -6.48 10.78
C GLY A 468 -31.29 -6.46 11.00
N TRP A 469 -30.81 -7.33 11.88
CA TRP A 469 -29.38 -7.55 12.08
C TRP A 469 -28.70 -7.89 10.75
N ALA A 470 -27.71 -7.09 10.37
CA ALA A 470 -27.24 -6.96 9.00
C ALA A 470 -26.80 -8.29 8.38
N ARG A 471 -26.13 -9.13 9.17
CA ARG A 471 -25.57 -10.43 8.74
C ARG A 471 -26.52 -11.61 9.00
N VAL A 472 -27.55 -11.42 9.83
CA VAL A 472 -28.44 -12.48 10.29
C VAL A 472 -29.81 -12.35 9.64
N ASP A 473 -30.51 -11.27 9.90
CA ASP A 473 -31.91 -11.14 9.52
C ASP A 473 -32.06 -10.42 8.19
N ALA A 474 -31.19 -9.44 7.93
CA ALA A 474 -31.32 -8.62 6.75
C ALA A 474 -31.22 -9.43 5.45
N ARG A 475 -32.05 -9.07 4.48
CA ARG A 475 -31.96 -9.51 3.08
C ARG A 475 -31.92 -8.26 2.23
N LEU A 476 -31.04 -8.27 1.23
CA LEU A 476 -30.88 -7.20 0.24
C LEU A 476 -31.26 -7.77 -1.14
N THR A 477 -31.57 -6.93 -2.11
CA THR A 477 -31.83 -7.32 -3.49
C THR A 477 -31.05 -6.37 -4.39
N GLU A 478 -29.91 -6.83 -4.92
CA GLU A 478 -29.09 -6.03 -5.82
C GLU A 478 -28.68 -4.65 -5.25
N PRO A 479 -27.94 -4.61 -4.12
CA PRO A 479 -27.48 -3.36 -3.55
C PRO A 479 -26.53 -2.62 -4.51
N ARG A 480 -26.58 -1.29 -4.50
CA ARG A 480 -25.82 -0.37 -5.37
C ARG A 480 -25.42 0.91 -4.64
N ASP A 481 -24.45 1.62 -5.22
CA ASP A 481 -23.99 2.95 -4.81
C ASP A 481 -23.86 3.14 -3.30
N PRO A 482 -23.03 2.32 -2.62
CA PRO A 482 -22.78 2.52 -1.21
C PRO A 482 -22.10 3.88 -0.98
N GLU A 483 -22.52 4.60 0.05
CA GLU A 483 -21.98 5.90 0.45
C GLU A 483 -21.87 5.96 1.98
N LEU A 484 -20.76 6.51 2.47
CA LEU A 484 -20.46 6.59 3.90
C LEU A 484 -20.71 8.00 4.42
N LEU A 485 -21.59 8.12 5.41
CA LEU A 485 -21.81 9.35 6.17
C LEU A 485 -21.51 9.03 7.63
N ASP A 486 -20.40 9.57 8.13
CA ASP A 486 -19.82 9.18 9.42
C ASP A 486 -19.63 7.64 9.51
N ASP A 487 -20.18 6.99 10.54
CA ASP A 487 -20.14 5.53 10.70
C ASP A 487 -21.23 4.80 9.90
N ALA A 488 -22.27 5.51 9.46
CA ALA A 488 -23.42 4.94 8.77
C ALA A 488 -23.16 4.72 7.27
N LEU A 489 -23.58 3.57 6.78
CA LEU A 489 -23.47 3.20 5.36
C LEU A 489 -24.86 3.26 4.71
N TRP A 490 -25.03 4.18 3.77
CA TRP A 490 -26.23 4.33 2.97
C TRP A 490 -26.04 3.64 1.62
N PHE A 491 -27.11 3.05 1.08
CA PHE A 491 -27.06 2.35 -0.19
C PHE A 491 -28.43 2.26 -0.84
N ILE A 492 -28.43 2.13 -2.17
CA ILE A 492 -29.62 1.85 -2.97
C ILE A 492 -29.83 0.34 -2.99
N ASP A 493 -31.08 -0.11 -2.86
CA ASP A 493 -31.48 -1.51 -2.86
C ASP A 493 -32.75 -1.72 -3.70
N GLY A 494 -32.87 -2.92 -4.27
CA GLY A 494 -33.98 -3.37 -5.10
C GLY A 494 -33.70 -3.44 -6.59
N SER A 495 -34.43 -4.34 -7.26
CA SER A 495 -34.27 -4.59 -8.69
C SER A 495 -34.69 -3.40 -9.55
N ALA A 496 -35.61 -2.58 -9.04
CA ALA A 496 -36.02 -1.33 -9.66
C ALA A 496 -35.32 -0.13 -9.02
N ARG A 497 -34.39 -0.35 -8.08
CA ARG A 497 -33.68 0.69 -7.31
C ARG A 497 -34.63 1.54 -6.49
N GLU A 498 -35.66 0.92 -5.92
CA GLU A 498 -36.79 1.58 -5.28
C GLU A 498 -36.61 1.87 -3.78
N HIS A 499 -35.54 1.37 -3.16
CA HIS A 499 -35.30 1.51 -1.73
C HIS A 499 -33.98 2.20 -1.42
N LEU A 500 -34.03 3.20 -0.54
CA LEU A 500 -32.85 3.73 0.15
C LEU A 500 -32.76 3.04 1.51
N ARG A 501 -31.60 2.46 1.81
CA ARG A 501 -31.37 1.72 3.06
C ARG A 501 -30.10 2.21 3.73
N VAL A 502 -30.04 1.99 5.04
CA VAL A 502 -28.88 2.36 5.85
C VAL A 502 -28.51 1.20 6.77
N LEU A 503 -27.20 0.95 6.84
CA LEU A 503 -26.54 0.06 7.78
C LEU A 503 -25.84 0.92 8.85
N GLU A 504 -26.28 0.78 10.08
CA GLU A 504 -25.78 1.51 11.25
C GLU A 504 -25.83 0.55 12.45
N ASP A 505 -24.78 0.50 13.26
CA ASP A 505 -24.68 -0.39 14.43
C ASP A 505 -25.06 -1.86 14.16
N ASP A 506 -24.56 -2.43 13.06
CA ASP A 506 -24.84 -3.81 12.62
C ASP A 506 -26.33 -4.08 12.33
N TRP A 507 -27.13 -3.04 12.13
CA TRP A 507 -28.54 -3.12 11.80
C TRP A 507 -28.84 -2.46 10.45
N VAL A 508 -29.53 -3.18 9.56
CA VAL A 508 -30.03 -2.63 8.30
C VAL A 508 -31.48 -2.20 8.49
N ARG A 509 -31.77 -0.96 8.13
CA ARG A 509 -33.13 -0.42 8.07
C ARG A 509 -33.41 0.26 6.73
N THR A 510 -34.67 0.18 6.30
CA THR A 510 -35.17 0.98 5.19
C THR A 510 -35.37 2.41 5.66
N ALA A 511 -34.76 3.38 4.96
CA ALA A 511 -34.80 4.77 5.35
C ALA A 511 -36.21 5.35 5.12
N THR A 512 -36.66 6.21 6.04
CA THR A 512 -37.93 6.94 5.95
C THR A 512 -37.71 8.39 6.35
N TRP A 513 -38.42 9.30 5.70
CA TRP A 513 -38.31 10.74 5.92
C TRP A 513 -39.61 11.44 5.52
N THR A 514 -39.72 12.72 5.86
CA THR A 514 -40.81 13.59 5.39
C THR A 514 -40.36 14.37 4.16
N GLY A 515 -41.20 14.45 3.12
CA GLY A 515 -40.87 15.18 1.88
C GLY A 515 -40.97 14.28 0.64
N PRO A 516 -40.44 14.74 -0.51
CA PRO A 516 -40.43 13.95 -1.74
C PRO A 516 -39.52 12.72 -1.64
N SER A 517 -39.86 11.69 -2.41
CA SER A 517 -39.03 10.51 -2.69
C SER A 517 -38.94 10.27 -4.20
N CYS A 518 -38.05 9.36 -4.60
CA CYS A 518 -37.96 8.84 -5.97
C CYS A 518 -38.76 7.55 -6.10
N ASP A 519 -39.28 7.27 -7.29
CA ASP A 519 -39.79 5.93 -7.63
C ASP A 519 -38.62 4.95 -7.84
N ALA A 520 -37.55 5.43 -8.48
CA ALA A 520 -36.27 4.75 -8.58
C ALA A 520 -35.09 5.72 -8.36
N TYR A 521 -34.06 5.28 -7.65
CA TYR A 521 -32.83 6.03 -7.43
C TYR A 521 -31.79 5.66 -8.48
N THR A 522 -31.18 6.65 -9.12
CA THR A 522 -30.14 6.47 -10.14
C THR A 522 -28.75 6.85 -9.66
N GLY A 523 -28.64 7.58 -8.54
CA GLY A 523 -27.38 7.87 -7.88
C GLY A 523 -27.55 8.34 -6.43
N LEU A 524 -26.52 8.12 -5.63
CA LEU A 524 -26.45 8.46 -4.21
C LEU A 524 -25.07 9.09 -3.89
N ARG A 525 -25.04 10.13 -3.06
CA ARG A 525 -23.81 10.77 -2.54
C ARG A 525 -23.94 11.14 -1.06
N ALA A 526 -22.90 10.87 -0.28
CA ALA A 526 -22.76 11.39 1.09
C ALA A 526 -21.70 12.51 1.10
N ARG A 527 -22.13 13.77 1.15
CA ARG A 527 -21.24 14.94 1.09
C ARG A 527 -21.83 16.10 1.90
N ALA A 528 -20.94 16.92 2.47
CA ALA A 528 -21.30 18.09 3.27
C ALA A 528 -22.29 17.76 4.42
N GLY A 529 -22.10 16.61 5.07
CA GLY A 529 -22.94 16.19 6.21
C GLY A 529 -24.35 15.73 5.84
N ALA A 530 -24.67 15.54 4.55
CA ALA A 530 -26.00 15.18 4.08
C ALA A 530 -25.97 14.05 3.05
N ILE A 531 -27.16 13.50 2.80
CA ILE A 531 -27.39 12.52 1.74
C ILE A 531 -28.06 13.21 0.55
N TRP A 532 -27.51 12.98 -0.63
CA TRP A 532 -28.03 13.52 -1.88
C TRP A 532 -28.46 12.38 -2.80
N LEU A 533 -29.64 12.53 -3.39
CA LEU A 533 -30.30 11.46 -4.16
C LEU A 533 -30.67 11.96 -5.54
N LEU A 534 -30.25 11.24 -6.58
CA LEU A 534 -30.71 11.45 -7.94
C LEU A 534 -31.83 10.47 -8.26
N CYS A 535 -33.00 11.00 -8.64
CA CYS A 535 -34.13 10.22 -9.10
C CYS A 535 -34.01 9.90 -10.60
N ASP A 536 -34.68 8.83 -11.04
CA ASP A 536 -34.87 8.49 -12.45
C ASP A 536 -35.61 9.56 -13.26
N ASP A 537 -36.50 10.32 -12.63
CA ASP A 537 -37.16 11.51 -13.19
C ASP A 537 -36.28 12.78 -13.19
N SER A 538 -34.98 12.63 -12.91
CA SER A 538 -33.97 13.70 -12.88
C SER A 538 -34.16 14.75 -11.76
N ARG A 539 -35.00 14.48 -10.75
CA ARG A 539 -35.00 15.27 -9.52
C ARG A 539 -33.75 14.97 -8.68
N LEU A 540 -33.10 16.02 -8.19
CA LEU A 540 -32.08 15.93 -7.16
C LEU A 540 -32.73 16.27 -5.82
N LEU A 541 -32.65 15.34 -4.87
CA LEU A 541 -33.17 15.52 -3.52
C LEU A 541 -32.01 15.69 -2.54
N HIS A 542 -32.16 16.63 -1.62
CA HIS A 542 -31.29 16.80 -0.46
C HIS A 542 -32.01 16.24 0.77
N LEU A 543 -31.43 15.20 1.38
CA LEU A 543 -31.93 14.58 2.61
C LEU A 543 -31.07 15.02 3.78
N ASP A 544 -31.67 15.85 4.64
CA ASP A 544 -31.13 16.17 5.96
C ASP A 544 -31.42 14.97 6.88
N VAL A 545 -30.36 14.20 7.16
CA VAL A 545 -30.45 12.97 7.95
C VAL A 545 -30.82 13.27 9.40
N GLU A 546 -30.34 14.37 9.97
CA GLU A 546 -30.63 14.75 11.36
C GLU A 546 -32.10 15.12 11.54
N ARG A 547 -32.68 15.85 10.59
CA ARG A 547 -34.09 16.26 10.63
C ARG A 547 -35.03 15.20 10.09
N GLY A 548 -34.54 14.26 9.29
CA GLY A 548 -35.38 13.28 8.60
C GLY A 548 -36.31 13.94 7.58
N VAL A 549 -35.83 14.98 6.90
CA VAL A 549 -36.58 15.75 5.90
C VAL A 549 -35.82 15.75 4.59
N ALA A 550 -36.49 15.39 3.50
CA ALA A 550 -35.99 15.57 2.16
C ALA A 550 -36.64 16.79 1.49
N GLU A 551 -35.89 17.46 0.63
CA GLU A 551 -36.36 18.56 -0.20
C GLU A 551 -35.84 18.37 -1.63
N ALA A 552 -36.69 18.68 -2.62
CA ALA A 552 -36.25 18.70 -4.01
C ALA A 552 -35.52 20.03 -4.28
N VAL A 553 -34.28 19.95 -4.75
CA VAL A 553 -33.42 21.11 -4.96
C VAL A 553 -33.22 21.44 -6.45
N SER A 554 -33.53 20.51 -7.35
CA SER A 554 -33.55 20.76 -8.80
C SER A 554 -34.94 21.19 -9.31
N GLU A 555 -34.95 21.92 -10.42
CA GLU A 555 -36.17 22.16 -11.21
C GLU A 555 -36.41 20.96 -12.16
N ILE A 556 -37.68 20.58 -12.35
CA ILE A 556 -38.15 19.46 -13.20
C ILE A 556 -37.68 19.56 -14.68
N ALA A 557 -37.09 20.69 -15.09
CA ALA A 557 -36.67 20.98 -16.46
C ALA A 557 -35.30 20.39 -16.85
N MET A 558 -34.49 19.91 -15.92
CA MET A 558 -33.21 19.25 -16.22
C MET A 558 -33.45 17.79 -16.57
N ARG A 559 -33.96 17.52 -17.78
CA ARG A 559 -34.02 16.14 -18.28
C ARG A 559 -32.60 15.64 -18.52
N ASP A 560 -32.39 14.34 -18.35
CA ASP A 560 -31.21 13.61 -18.84
C ASP A 560 -29.93 13.71 -17.96
N LEU A 561 -30.09 13.82 -16.63
CA LEU A 561 -28.97 13.74 -15.67
C LEU A 561 -28.40 12.31 -15.58
N VAL A 562 -27.08 12.16 -15.66
CA VAL A 562 -26.42 10.83 -15.60
C VAL A 562 -25.51 10.63 -14.40
N ALA A 563 -24.83 11.66 -13.93
CA ALA A 563 -23.90 11.58 -12.81
C ALA A 563 -23.83 12.93 -12.09
N PHE A 564 -23.59 12.92 -10.78
CA PHE A 564 -23.45 14.14 -9.99
C PHE A 564 -22.49 13.95 -8.81
N ASP A 565 -21.97 15.06 -8.30
CA ASP A 565 -21.29 15.10 -7.00
C ASP A 565 -21.37 16.50 -6.38
N ILE A 566 -21.01 16.57 -5.10
CA ILE A 566 -21.01 17.81 -4.32
C ILE A 566 -19.56 18.10 -3.89
N GLY A 567 -19.05 19.24 -4.34
CA GLY A 567 -17.74 19.75 -3.95
C GLY A 567 -17.86 20.92 -2.99
N GLU A 568 -16.83 21.11 -2.16
CA GLU A 568 -16.69 22.31 -1.34
C GLU A 568 -15.28 22.88 -1.51
N VAL A 569 -15.19 24.16 -1.88
CA VAL A 569 -13.94 24.90 -2.01
C VAL A 569 -14.03 26.14 -1.13
N ASP A 570 -13.08 26.32 -0.22
CA ASP A 570 -13.01 27.47 0.69
C ASP A 570 -14.29 27.76 1.48
N GLY A 571 -15.04 26.71 1.83
CA GLY A 571 -16.31 26.83 2.57
C GLY A 571 -17.53 27.12 1.68
N VAL A 572 -17.36 27.21 0.37
CA VAL A 572 -18.45 27.37 -0.60
C VAL A 572 -18.71 26.04 -1.28
N GLY A 573 -19.86 25.44 -0.97
CA GLY A 573 -20.30 24.21 -1.62
C GLY A 573 -20.89 24.47 -3.00
N ALA A 574 -20.76 23.51 -3.90
CA ALA A 574 -21.45 23.50 -5.20
C ALA A 574 -21.87 22.08 -5.59
N VAL A 575 -23.00 22.00 -6.29
CA VAL A 575 -23.45 20.78 -6.96
C VAL A 575 -22.92 20.79 -8.38
N TYR A 576 -22.33 19.67 -8.79
CA TYR A 576 -21.88 19.41 -10.14
C TYR A 576 -22.67 18.25 -10.73
N PHE A 577 -23.07 18.34 -12.00
CA PHE A 577 -23.64 17.20 -12.70
C PHE A 577 -23.21 17.13 -14.16
N ALA A 578 -23.24 15.92 -14.69
CA ALA A 578 -23.11 15.63 -16.11
C ALA A 578 -24.46 15.18 -16.70
N ASP A 579 -24.76 15.62 -17.92
CA ASP A 579 -25.95 15.17 -18.67
C ASP A 579 -25.63 14.12 -19.75
N LEU A 580 -26.66 13.59 -20.42
CA LEU A 580 -26.50 12.59 -21.50
C LEU A 580 -25.66 13.08 -22.69
N ASP A 581 -25.56 14.40 -22.90
CA ASP A 581 -24.73 14.99 -23.96
C ASP A 581 -23.27 15.16 -23.51
N GLY A 582 -22.93 14.79 -22.26
CA GLY A 582 -21.60 14.95 -21.68
C GLY A 582 -21.26 16.38 -21.27
N ARG A 583 -22.25 17.28 -21.18
CA ARG A 583 -22.05 18.64 -20.66
C ARG A 583 -21.97 18.61 -19.14
N VAL A 584 -21.15 19.49 -18.57
CA VAL A 584 -21.00 19.61 -17.11
C VAL A 584 -21.53 20.95 -16.64
N TRP A 585 -22.39 20.90 -15.61
CA TRP A 585 -23.03 22.06 -15.03
C TRP A 585 -22.65 22.21 -13.56
N ARG A 586 -22.58 23.45 -13.09
CA ARG A 586 -22.33 23.83 -11.70
C ARG A 586 -23.49 24.65 -11.17
N ARG A 587 -23.78 24.49 -9.87
CA ARG A 587 -24.65 25.40 -9.12
C ARG A 587 -24.18 25.54 -7.69
N ALA A 588 -23.91 26.77 -7.29
CA ALA A 588 -23.49 27.08 -5.92
C ALA A 588 -24.58 26.74 -4.90
N LEU A 589 -24.15 26.29 -3.72
CA LEU A 589 -24.97 26.16 -2.52
C LEU A 589 -25.03 27.53 -1.83
N GLU A 590 -26.19 28.17 -1.81
CA GLU A 590 -26.38 29.45 -1.13
C GLU A 590 -26.50 29.25 0.38
N ARG A 591 -25.77 30.05 1.17
CA ARG A 591 -25.90 30.06 2.63
C ARG A 591 -27.07 30.94 3.06
N GLY A 592 -28.21 30.33 3.41
CA GLY A 592 -29.38 31.03 3.95
C GLY A 592 -30.25 30.19 4.88
N ALA A 593 -30.49 30.69 6.10
CA ALA A 593 -31.53 30.24 7.06
C ALA A 593 -31.68 28.73 7.38
N GLY A 594 -30.60 27.95 7.30
CA GLY A 594 -30.57 26.57 7.82
C GLY A 594 -31.04 25.48 6.86
N HIS A 595 -31.15 25.78 5.55
CA HIS A 595 -31.38 24.85 4.45
C HIS A 595 -30.51 25.24 3.24
N PRO A 596 -29.91 24.30 2.49
CA PRO A 596 -29.19 24.64 1.27
C PRO A 596 -30.17 25.00 0.15
N SER A 597 -30.30 26.29 -0.17
CA SER A 597 -30.89 26.69 -1.46
C SER A 597 -29.83 26.62 -2.55
N LEU A 598 -30.22 26.21 -3.75
CA LEU A 598 -29.31 26.18 -4.88
C LEU A 598 -29.41 27.49 -5.68
N GLY A 599 -28.28 28.05 -6.09
CA GLY A 599 -28.16 29.32 -6.84
C GLY A 599 -28.68 29.26 -8.30
N LYS A 600 -27.98 29.84 -9.28
CA LYS A 600 -28.29 29.61 -10.70
C LYS A 600 -27.40 28.51 -11.29
N TRP A 601 -27.94 27.74 -12.23
CA TRP A 601 -27.14 26.79 -13.00
C TRP A 601 -26.22 27.53 -13.97
N GLU A 602 -24.99 27.06 -14.03
CA GLU A 602 -23.93 27.55 -14.90
C GLU A 602 -23.36 26.38 -15.69
N LEU A 603 -23.25 26.55 -17.01
CA LEU A 603 -22.62 25.55 -17.87
C LEU A 603 -21.10 25.74 -17.81
N VAL A 604 -20.40 24.78 -17.21
CA VAL A 604 -18.94 24.83 -17.02
C VAL A 604 -18.20 24.12 -18.15
N PHE A 605 -18.77 23.05 -18.69
CA PHE A 605 -18.19 22.34 -19.84
C PHE A 605 -19.25 22.06 -20.90
N ARG A 606 -19.00 22.53 -22.12
CA ARG A 606 -19.97 22.48 -23.23
C ARG A 606 -19.90 21.20 -24.07
N ASN A 607 -18.82 20.42 -23.93
CA ASN A 607 -18.55 19.22 -24.71
C ASN A 607 -18.58 19.41 -26.25
N LEU A 608 -17.98 20.50 -26.73
CA LEU A 608 -18.00 20.89 -28.15
C LEU A 608 -16.79 20.40 -28.96
N GLY A 609 -15.82 19.73 -28.32
CA GLY A 609 -14.64 19.22 -29.02
C GLY A 609 -15.00 18.26 -30.16
N GLU A 610 -14.14 18.21 -31.18
CA GLU A 610 -14.34 17.33 -32.33
C GLU A 610 -13.77 15.92 -32.07
N GLU A 611 -12.75 15.81 -31.20
CA GLU A 611 -12.02 14.57 -30.94
C GLU A 611 -12.29 14.00 -29.54
N LEU A 612 -12.53 12.69 -29.45
CA LEU A 612 -12.60 11.99 -28.16
C LEU A 612 -11.23 11.90 -27.47
N ILE A 613 -10.18 11.99 -28.28
CA ILE A 613 -8.77 11.94 -27.88
C ILE A 613 -8.00 12.81 -28.88
N PRO A 614 -7.72 14.07 -28.53
CA PRO A 614 -7.02 15.01 -29.40
C PRO A 614 -5.65 14.45 -29.81
N ASN A 615 -5.39 14.23 -31.11
CA ASN A 615 -4.14 13.66 -31.59
C ASN A 615 -3.47 14.54 -32.66
N GLY A 616 -2.28 15.08 -32.36
CA GLY A 616 -1.47 15.80 -33.35
C GLY A 616 -0.09 16.20 -32.81
N HIS A 617 0.85 16.55 -33.70
CA HIS A 617 2.24 16.95 -33.36
C HIS A 617 2.34 18.15 -32.39
N ARG A 618 1.23 18.84 -32.11
CA ARG A 618 1.15 20.07 -31.32
C ARG A 618 0.08 20.05 -30.21
N VAL A 619 -0.66 18.94 -30.05
CA VAL A 619 -1.76 18.83 -29.08
C VAL A 619 -1.44 17.72 -28.08
N GLY A 620 -1.32 18.08 -26.81
CA GLY A 620 -1.03 17.18 -25.70
C GLY A 620 -1.60 17.73 -24.40
N PHE A 621 -1.71 16.89 -23.37
CA PHE A 621 -2.24 17.31 -22.07
C PHE A 621 -1.39 18.42 -21.46
N PRO A 622 -1.99 19.42 -20.78
CA PRO A 622 -3.42 19.51 -20.49
C PRO A 622 -4.20 19.96 -21.72
N PHE A 623 -5.36 19.36 -21.95
CA PHE A 623 -6.27 19.80 -23.02
C PHE A 623 -7.04 21.03 -22.56
N SER A 624 -7.34 21.94 -23.49
CA SER A 624 -8.41 22.91 -23.30
C SER A 624 -9.76 22.18 -23.28
N TYR A 625 -10.78 22.80 -22.67
CA TYR A 625 -12.15 22.31 -22.74
C TYR A 625 -12.67 22.23 -24.20
N ASP A 626 -12.16 23.07 -25.10
CA ASP A 626 -12.56 23.07 -26.50
C ASP A 626 -11.89 21.97 -27.34
N ASP A 627 -10.80 21.37 -26.86
CA ASP A 627 -10.07 20.35 -27.62
C ASP A 627 -10.76 18.98 -27.54
N LEU A 628 -11.40 18.67 -26.40
CA LEU A 628 -11.84 17.33 -26.03
C LEU A 628 -13.36 17.17 -26.07
N ARG A 629 -13.80 16.00 -26.58
CA ARG A 629 -15.16 15.51 -26.43
C ARG A 629 -15.25 14.29 -25.51
N LEU A 630 -16.20 14.31 -24.58
CA LEU A 630 -16.64 13.16 -23.79
C LEU A 630 -17.70 12.37 -24.56
N ALA A 631 -17.53 11.05 -24.66
CA ALA A 631 -18.46 10.19 -25.39
C ALA A 631 -19.73 9.87 -24.58
N LYS A 632 -19.55 9.34 -23.36
CA LYS A 632 -20.64 8.98 -22.45
C LYS A 632 -20.11 9.04 -21.03
N VAL A 633 -20.55 10.00 -20.24
CA VAL A 633 -20.18 10.07 -18.81
C VAL A 633 -20.89 8.96 -18.06
N VAL A 634 -20.14 8.22 -17.24
CA VAL A 634 -20.66 7.11 -16.42
C VAL A 634 -20.53 7.37 -14.92
N ASP A 635 -19.58 8.21 -14.50
CA ASP A 635 -19.43 8.65 -13.12
C ASP A 635 -18.68 9.98 -13.03
N LEU A 636 -18.86 10.70 -11.93
CA LEU A 636 -18.24 11.99 -11.64
C LEU A 636 -18.01 12.13 -10.13
N ARG A 637 -16.79 12.52 -9.74
CA ARG A 637 -16.36 12.71 -8.36
C ARG A 637 -15.63 14.03 -8.19
N PHE A 638 -15.96 14.80 -7.15
CA PHE A 638 -15.22 15.99 -6.77
C PHE A 638 -14.03 15.61 -5.88
N ILE A 639 -12.86 16.19 -6.18
CA ILE A 639 -11.60 15.94 -5.48
C ILE A 639 -11.28 17.17 -4.64
N ASP A 640 -11.59 17.10 -3.34
CA ASP A 640 -11.49 18.26 -2.42
C ASP A 640 -10.07 18.85 -2.41
N ARG A 641 -9.07 17.97 -2.45
CA ARG A 641 -7.65 18.32 -2.49
C ARG A 641 -7.26 19.24 -3.65
N TYR A 642 -7.97 19.18 -4.77
CA TYR A 642 -7.63 19.93 -5.98
C TYR A 642 -8.73 20.90 -6.42
N GLY A 643 -9.88 20.92 -5.76
CA GLY A 643 -10.97 21.81 -6.15
C GLY A 643 -11.57 21.51 -7.53
N GLY A 644 -11.44 20.28 -8.04
CA GLY A 644 -11.88 19.92 -9.40
C GLY A 644 -12.57 18.56 -9.51
N LEU A 645 -12.91 18.17 -10.75
CA LEU A 645 -13.76 17.01 -11.02
C LEU A 645 -12.99 15.88 -11.68
N LEU A 646 -13.01 14.69 -11.09
CA LEU A 646 -12.64 13.46 -11.75
C LEU A 646 -13.85 12.87 -12.46
N ILE A 647 -13.78 12.77 -13.78
CA ILE A 647 -14.87 12.27 -14.65
C ILE A 647 -14.46 10.94 -15.27
N ALA A 648 -15.36 9.97 -15.20
CA ALA A 648 -15.25 8.70 -15.90
C ALA A 648 -16.12 8.73 -17.17
N ASP A 649 -15.51 8.60 -18.35
CA ASP A 649 -16.22 8.52 -19.63
C ASP A 649 -15.98 7.20 -20.37
N GLU A 650 -17.05 6.58 -20.89
CA GLU A 650 -17.04 5.31 -21.61
C GLU A 650 -16.90 5.53 -23.12
N PHE A 651 -15.80 5.03 -23.69
CA PHE A 651 -15.54 5.04 -25.13
C PHE A 651 -16.50 4.11 -25.88
N PRO A 652 -17.03 4.49 -27.06
CA PRO A 652 -17.90 3.63 -27.85
C PRO A 652 -17.14 2.44 -28.43
N ALA A 653 -17.74 1.24 -28.39
CA ALA A 653 -17.20 0.08 -29.10
C ALA A 653 -17.70 0.09 -30.55
N ASN A 654 -16.81 0.19 -31.53
CA ASN A 654 -17.17 0.04 -32.94
C ASN A 654 -17.20 -1.46 -33.28
N THR A 655 -18.34 -2.11 -33.09
CA THR A 655 -18.49 -3.56 -33.31
C THR A 655 -18.96 -3.88 -34.73
N GLU A 656 -18.05 -3.88 -35.70
CA GLU A 656 -18.22 -4.59 -36.98
C GLU A 656 -16.93 -5.33 -37.44
N HIS A 657 -16.02 -5.67 -36.52
CA HIS A 657 -14.86 -6.51 -36.85
C HIS A 657 -15.12 -7.97 -36.47
N GLU A 658 -15.35 -8.85 -37.47
CA GLU A 658 -15.63 -10.29 -37.31
C GLU A 658 -14.53 -11.08 -36.55
N GLY A 659 -13.32 -10.52 -36.41
CA GLY A 659 -12.20 -11.11 -35.67
C GLY A 659 -12.22 -10.90 -34.15
N LEU A 660 -12.91 -9.86 -33.66
CA LEU A 660 -13.01 -9.54 -32.22
C LEU A 660 -14.26 -10.23 -31.64
N ARG A 661 -14.20 -11.55 -31.48
CA ARG A 661 -15.30 -12.38 -30.94
C ARG A 661 -15.67 -12.09 -29.47
N ARG A 662 -15.02 -11.13 -28.79
CA ARG A 662 -15.31 -10.70 -27.41
C ARG A 662 -15.47 -9.18 -27.38
N SER A 663 -16.47 -8.67 -26.65
CA SER A 663 -16.61 -7.24 -26.38
C SER A 663 -15.40 -6.74 -25.59
N VAL A 664 -14.73 -5.70 -26.08
CA VAL A 664 -13.67 -5.00 -25.34
C VAL A 664 -14.31 -4.37 -24.11
N THR A 665 -13.79 -4.65 -22.93
CA THR A 665 -14.34 -4.18 -21.65
C THR A 665 -13.51 -3.05 -21.04
N GLU A 666 -12.27 -2.89 -21.47
CA GLU A 666 -11.40 -1.76 -21.20
C GLU A 666 -11.86 -0.58 -22.05
N ARG A 667 -12.85 0.16 -21.57
CA ARG A 667 -13.51 1.27 -22.28
C ARG A 667 -13.68 2.55 -21.46
N ILE A 668 -13.29 2.57 -20.18
CA ILE A 668 -13.36 3.77 -19.33
C ILE A 668 -12.08 4.60 -19.36
N HIS A 669 -12.26 5.90 -19.54
CA HIS A 669 -11.23 6.93 -19.36
C HIS A 669 -11.51 7.73 -18.10
N LEU A 670 -10.46 8.03 -17.33
CA LEU A 670 -10.53 8.88 -16.15
C LEU A 670 -9.83 10.20 -16.43
N ARG A 671 -10.55 11.30 -16.27
CA ARG A 671 -10.10 12.65 -16.65
C ARG A 671 -10.38 13.63 -15.53
N TYR A 672 -9.34 14.32 -15.09
CA TYR A 672 -9.47 15.36 -14.10
C TYR A 672 -9.68 16.72 -14.79
N PHE A 673 -10.74 17.41 -14.41
CA PHE A 673 -11.12 18.72 -14.89
C PHE A 673 -10.71 19.72 -13.82
N ASP A 674 -9.68 20.49 -14.14
CA ASP A 674 -9.34 21.71 -13.44
C ASP A 674 -10.36 22.78 -13.85
N LEU A 675 -11.18 23.20 -12.89
CA LEU A 675 -12.29 24.12 -13.13
C LEU A 675 -11.81 25.56 -13.22
N ASP A 676 -10.72 25.90 -12.54
CA ASP A 676 -10.20 27.27 -12.48
C ASP A 676 -9.34 27.58 -13.71
N ALA A 677 -8.54 26.61 -14.14
CA ALA A 677 -7.70 26.74 -15.32
C ALA A 677 -8.43 26.40 -16.63
N GLU A 678 -9.65 25.86 -16.56
CA GLU A 678 -10.41 25.29 -17.70
C GLU A 678 -9.57 24.28 -18.49
N ARG A 679 -8.88 23.41 -17.75
CA ARG A 679 -7.96 22.40 -18.30
C ARG A 679 -8.40 20.99 -17.94
N ILE A 680 -8.11 20.06 -18.84
CA ILE A 680 -8.38 18.64 -18.65
C ILE A 680 -7.05 17.90 -18.59
N LEU A 681 -6.85 17.13 -17.53
CA LEU A 681 -5.69 16.30 -17.27
C LEU A 681 -6.08 14.81 -17.25
N PRO A 682 -5.17 13.90 -17.61
CA PRO A 682 -5.42 12.48 -17.45
C PRO A 682 -5.26 12.10 -15.98
N TRP A 683 -6.15 11.27 -15.45
CA TRP A 683 -5.97 10.70 -14.11
C TRP A 683 -5.20 9.39 -14.19
N ILE A 684 -3.90 9.49 -14.50
CA ILE A 684 -3.06 8.32 -14.81
C ILE A 684 -1.66 8.52 -14.25
N LYS A 685 -1.29 7.70 -13.27
CA LYS A 685 0.11 7.44 -12.99
C LYS A 685 0.70 6.54 -14.06
N ALA A 686 1.76 6.98 -14.72
CA ALA A 686 2.51 6.10 -15.60
C ALA A 686 3.02 4.90 -14.80
N LEU A 687 2.68 3.67 -15.19
CA LEU A 687 3.20 2.48 -14.54
C LEU A 687 4.50 2.05 -15.25
N PRO A 688 5.58 1.78 -14.52
CA PRO A 688 6.78 1.13 -15.04
C PRO A 688 6.64 -0.40 -15.00
N HIS A 689 5.42 -0.92 -14.90
CA HIS A 689 5.14 -2.33 -15.11
C HIS A 689 3.92 -2.42 -16.01
N GLY A 690 4.13 -3.06 -17.15
CA GLY A 690 3.08 -3.29 -18.13
C GLY A 690 2.04 -4.29 -17.65
N GLU A 691 1.50 -4.25 -16.43
CA GLU A 691 0.37 -5.11 -16.07
C GLU A 691 -0.93 -4.63 -16.70
N ALA A 692 -1.09 -3.33 -16.93
CA ALA A 692 -2.14 -2.81 -17.80
C ALA A 692 -1.96 -3.28 -19.27
N HIS A 693 -0.76 -3.72 -19.67
CA HIS A 693 -0.44 -4.16 -21.02
C HIS A 693 -0.30 -5.69 -21.16
N VAL A 694 0.11 -6.40 -20.12
CA VAL A 694 0.15 -7.87 -20.01
C VAL A 694 -1.27 -8.43 -19.85
N LEU A 695 -2.26 -7.57 -19.53
CA LEU A 695 -3.68 -7.88 -19.66
C LEU A 695 -4.17 -8.01 -21.12
N TYR A 696 -3.40 -7.58 -22.12
CA TYR A 696 -3.70 -7.84 -23.54
C TYR A 696 -2.94 -9.07 -24.02
N ASN A 697 -3.64 -10.21 -24.02
CA ASN A 697 -3.14 -11.48 -24.54
C ASN A 697 -2.93 -11.52 -26.08
N GLU A 698 -3.18 -10.45 -26.84
CA GLU A 698 -2.90 -10.40 -28.28
C GLU A 698 -2.59 -8.97 -28.78
N ARG A 699 -1.95 -8.88 -29.95
CA ARG A 699 -1.77 -7.64 -30.73
C ARG A 699 -3.15 -7.01 -30.98
N VAL A 700 -3.35 -5.75 -30.58
CA VAL A 700 -4.54 -4.96 -30.92
C VAL A 700 -4.15 -3.83 -31.86
N ASP A 701 -4.84 -3.76 -33.00
CA ASP A 701 -4.53 -2.82 -34.08
C ASP A 701 -5.10 -1.41 -33.85
N GLN A 702 -6.00 -1.18 -32.89
CA GLN A 702 -6.35 0.14 -32.30
C GLN A 702 -7.46 0.04 -31.23
N LEU A 703 -7.23 0.69 -30.08
CA LEU A 703 -8.12 1.23 -29.01
C LEU A 703 -7.43 1.01 -27.66
N VAL A 704 -7.08 2.09 -26.93
CA VAL A 704 -6.47 1.95 -25.59
C VAL A 704 -7.20 2.83 -24.59
N SER A 705 -8.40 2.41 -24.21
CA SER A 705 -8.92 2.81 -22.91
C SER A 705 -8.16 2.08 -21.80
N TYR A 706 -8.02 2.75 -20.65
CA TYR A 706 -7.14 2.30 -19.57
C TYR A 706 -7.86 1.39 -18.55
N TRP A 707 -9.18 1.57 -18.39
CA TRP A 707 -9.92 0.95 -17.29
C TRP A 707 -11.06 0.06 -17.80
N HIS A 708 -11.17 -1.10 -17.16
CA HIS A 708 -12.30 -2.02 -17.33
C HIS A 708 -13.58 -1.40 -16.77
N LEU A 709 -14.75 -1.69 -17.37
CA LEU A 709 -16.04 -1.24 -16.85
C LEU A 709 -16.18 -1.52 -15.34
N GLY A 710 -16.50 -0.49 -14.56
CA GLY A 710 -16.45 -0.57 -13.11
C GLY A 710 -16.95 0.70 -12.45
N SER A 711 -16.71 0.80 -11.14
CA SER A 711 -17.15 1.91 -10.30
C SER A 711 -15.97 2.46 -9.52
N MET A 712 -15.95 3.78 -9.31
CA MET A 712 -14.89 4.47 -8.55
C MET A 712 -15.34 4.98 -7.19
N ALA A 713 -14.40 5.01 -6.27
CA ALA A 713 -14.43 5.84 -5.07
C ALA A 713 -13.07 6.51 -4.87
N VAL A 714 -13.06 7.71 -4.30
CA VAL A 714 -11.85 8.48 -4.02
C VAL A 714 -11.75 8.74 -2.53
N ALA A 715 -10.63 8.34 -1.94
CA ALA A 715 -10.26 8.73 -0.58
C ALA A 715 -9.85 10.20 -0.60
N GLN A 716 -10.64 11.09 0.03
CA GLN A 716 -10.48 12.54 -0.12
C GLN A 716 -9.20 13.09 0.52
N ASP A 717 -8.66 12.44 1.56
CA ASP A 717 -7.47 12.92 2.28
C ASP A 717 -6.21 12.84 1.41
N ASP A 718 -6.08 11.77 0.63
CA ASP A 718 -4.90 11.52 -0.21
C ASP A 718 -5.17 11.44 -1.71
N ALA A 719 -6.42 11.62 -2.11
CA ALA A 719 -6.90 11.48 -3.48
C ALA A 719 -6.57 10.12 -4.11
N SER A 720 -6.35 9.05 -3.33
CA SER A 720 -6.19 7.71 -3.91
C SER A 720 -7.52 7.15 -4.43
N LEU A 721 -7.42 6.43 -5.54
CA LEU A 721 -8.54 5.86 -6.27
C LEU A 721 -8.73 4.39 -5.90
N PHE A 722 -9.96 4.02 -5.59
CA PHE A 722 -10.43 2.64 -5.52
C PHE A 722 -11.31 2.35 -6.72
N TRP A 723 -10.91 1.37 -7.54
CA TRP A 723 -11.64 0.95 -8.73
C TRP A 723 -12.11 -0.50 -8.59
N VAL A 724 -13.41 -0.73 -8.65
CA VAL A 724 -14.00 -2.08 -8.62
C VAL A 724 -14.46 -2.44 -10.02
N GLU A 725 -13.95 -3.55 -10.55
CA GLU A 725 -14.33 -4.03 -11.88
C GLU A 725 -15.66 -4.79 -11.83
N ARG A 726 -16.62 -4.42 -12.67
CA ARG A 726 -17.98 -4.99 -12.62
C ARG A 726 -17.98 -6.48 -12.94
N SER A 727 -17.41 -6.90 -14.06
CA SER A 727 -17.50 -8.31 -14.48
C SER A 727 -16.41 -9.24 -13.91
N ARG A 728 -15.63 -8.78 -12.93
CA ARG A 728 -14.43 -9.47 -12.41
C ARG A 728 -14.37 -9.31 -10.90
N SER A 729 -13.84 -10.30 -10.18
CA SER A 729 -13.53 -10.16 -8.75
C SER A 729 -12.22 -9.39 -8.58
N ARG A 730 -12.20 -8.11 -8.95
CA ARG A 730 -10.98 -7.30 -8.92
C ARG A 730 -11.25 -5.92 -8.34
N ILE A 731 -10.38 -5.54 -7.40
CA ILE A 731 -10.36 -4.21 -6.79
C ILE A 731 -8.93 -3.68 -6.91
N LEU A 732 -8.81 -2.51 -7.52
CA LEU A 732 -7.56 -1.78 -7.65
C LEU A 732 -7.54 -0.65 -6.64
N HIS A 733 -6.43 -0.51 -5.93
CA HIS A 733 -6.06 0.73 -5.26
C HIS A 733 -4.99 1.38 -6.14
N VAL A 734 -5.13 2.67 -6.41
CA VAL A 734 -4.16 3.42 -7.21
C VAL A 734 -3.93 4.74 -6.50
N ALA A 735 -2.67 5.17 -6.41
CA ALA A 735 -2.37 6.46 -5.81
C ALA A 735 -3.03 7.58 -6.61
N ASP A 736 -3.07 8.76 -6.00
CA ASP A 736 -3.42 10.00 -6.66
C ASP A 736 -2.78 10.14 -8.05
N GLY A 737 -3.65 10.31 -9.05
CA GLY A 737 -3.31 10.26 -10.47
C GLY A 737 -2.58 11.49 -10.99
N LEU A 738 -2.58 12.61 -10.26
CA LEU A 738 -1.90 13.86 -10.66
C LEU A 738 -0.53 14.03 -10.00
N LEU A 739 -0.22 13.17 -9.05
CA LEU A 739 0.94 13.27 -8.20
C LEU A 739 2.14 12.52 -8.78
N GLY A 740 3.29 13.19 -8.89
CA GLY A 740 4.59 12.50 -8.99
C GLY A 740 5.17 12.28 -10.40
N LEU A 741 4.60 12.81 -11.48
CA LEU A 741 5.28 12.73 -12.78
C LEU A 741 4.93 13.85 -13.77
N ALA A 742 5.88 14.76 -13.95
CA ALA A 742 5.97 15.71 -15.05
C ALA A 742 6.81 15.12 -16.20
N LYS A 743 6.16 14.39 -17.12
CA LYS A 743 6.80 13.90 -18.35
C LYS A 743 6.77 14.87 -19.54
N THR A 744 7.92 15.07 -20.19
CA THR A 744 8.03 15.66 -21.55
C THR A 744 8.74 14.70 -22.52
N GLY A 745 8.12 14.35 -23.64
CA GLY A 745 8.79 13.77 -24.80
C GLY A 745 7.88 13.35 -25.95
N ASN A 746 7.88 14.09 -27.06
CA ASN A 746 7.18 13.65 -28.27
C ASN A 746 7.92 12.47 -28.91
N HIS A 747 7.31 11.28 -29.00
CA HIS A 747 7.88 10.21 -29.84
C HIS A 747 6.89 9.49 -30.76
N HIS A 748 7.17 9.60 -32.05
CA HIS A 748 6.52 8.88 -33.14
C HIS A 748 7.36 7.63 -33.44
N THR A 749 6.87 6.43 -33.12
CA THR A 749 7.44 5.21 -33.70
C THR A 749 6.73 4.91 -35.02
N LYS A 750 7.48 4.60 -36.08
CA LYS A 750 6.90 4.29 -37.40
C LYS A 750 6.08 2.99 -37.42
N ALA A 751 6.22 2.14 -36.40
CA ALA A 751 5.67 0.79 -36.38
C ALA A 751 4.42 0.62 -35.48
N VAL A 752 4.22 1.47 -34.47
CA VAL A 752 3.06 1.43 -33.57
C VAL A 752 2.68 2.85 -33.15
N THR A 753 1.64 3.42 -33.75
CA THR A 753 1.04 4.67 -33.26
C THR A 753 -0.14 4.31 -32.36
N VAL A 754 0.07 4.39 -31.04
CA VAL A 754 -1.05 4.44 -30.07
C VAL A 754 -1.30 5.92 -29.81
N PRO A 755 -2.35 6.53 -30.38
CA PRO A 755 -2.54 7.98 -30.32
C PRO A 755 -2.57 8.53 -28.87
N ILE A 756 -3.12 7.71 -27.96
CA ILE A 756 -3.28 7.96 -26.53
C ILE A 756 -1.96 8.05 -25.74
N LEU A 757 -0.91 7.33 -26.15
CA LEU A 757 0.39 7.38 -25.46
C LEU A 757 1.25 8.56 -25.91
N MET A 758 0.87 9.23 -27.01
CA MET A 758 1.56 10.42 -27.52
C MET A 758 1.12 11.70 -26.81
N THR A 759 -0.14 11.79 -26.37
CA THR A 759 -0.73 12.99 -25.76
C THR A 759 -0.24 13.28 -24.34
N ILE A 760 0.32 12.29 -23.63
CA ILE A 760 0.85 12.43 -22.26
C ILE A 760 2.22 13.13 -22.25
N ALA A 761 2.84 13.32 -23.41
CA ALA A 761 4.25 13.63 -23.49
C ALA A 761 4.59 15.11 -23.75
N GLY A 762 3.63 16.03 -23.62
CA GLY A 762 3.80 17.40 -24.11
C GLY A 762 4.19 18.49 -23.10
N VAL A 763 3.68 18.49 -21.86
CA VAL A 763 3.44 19.80 -21.19
C VAL A 763 3.66 19.80 -19.66
N ALA A 764 4.33 18.78 -19.15
CA ALA A 764 4.64 18.58 -17.75
C ALA A 764 5.16 19.79 -16.94
N ALA A 765 6.08 20.58 -17.51
CA ALA A 765 6.62 21.76 -16.82
C ALA A 765 5.59 22.90 -16.65
N LYS A 766 4.53 22.93 -17.46
CA LYS A 766 3.42 23.90 -17.30
C LYS A 766 2.35 23.35 -16.34
N VAL A 767 2.10 22.05 -16.34
CA VAL A 767 1.12 21.42 -15.42
C VAL A 767 1.54 21.54 -13.95
N GLU A 768 2.80 21.30 -13.62
CA GLU A 768 3.28 21.32 -12.23
C GLU A 768 3.42 22.72 -11.61
N ALA A 769 3.50 23.77 -12.42
CA ALA A 769 3.48 25.13 -11.90
C ALA A 769 2.08 25.52 -11.39
N GLN A 770 1.00 24.90 -11.89
CA GLN A 770 -0.39 25.15 -11.45
C GLN A 770 -0.82 24.17 -10.36
N LEU A 771 -0.63 22.88 -10.62
CA LEU A 771 -1.01 21.82 -9.69
C LEU A 771 0.21 21.49 -8.84
N ARG A 772 0.10 21.78 -7.53
CA ARG A 772 1.15 21.57 -6.52
C ARG A 772 0.85 20.33 -5.64
N PRO A 773 0.77 19.11 -6.22
CA PRO A 773 0.36 17.92 -5.48
C PRO A 773 1.37 17.55 -4.39
N ASP A 774 2.61 18.02 -4.50
CA ASP A 774 3.69 17.95 -3.51
C ASP A 774 3.35 18.62 -2.16
N ARG A 775 2.36 19.54 -2.12
CA ARG A 775 1.92 20.20 -0.88
C ARG A 775 1.17 19.26 0.08
N TYR A 776 0.59 18.17 -0.41
CA TYR A 776 -0.27 17.30 0.40
C TYR A 776 0.36 15.93 0.72
N LEU A 777 1.68 15.85 0.69
CA LEU A 777 2.40 14.59 0.97
C LEU A 777 2.15 14.03 2.38
N ASP A 778 1.77 14.88 3.34
CA ASP A 778 1.47 14.50 4.72
C ASP A 778 0.25 13.59 4.88
N ARG A 779 -0.70 13.62 3.92
CA ARG A 779 -2.01 12.98 4.10
C ARG A 779 -2.15 11.61 3.43
N ARG A 780 -1.07 11.05 2.88
CA ARG A 780 -1.14 9.77 2.16
C ARG A 780 -1.27 8.54 3.04
N PHE A 781 -2.06 7.57 2.57
CA PHE A 781 -2.06 6.20 3.10
C PHE A 781 -0.64 5.62 3.10
N GLU A 782 -0.26 5.12 4.26
CA GLU A 782 1.00 4.44 4.51
C GLU A 782 0.69 3.24 5.42
N PRO A 783 0.80 1.99 4.93
CA PRO A 783 0.39 0.82 5.69
C PRO A 783 1.29 0.55 6.91
N LEU A 784 2.54 1.04 6.89
CA LEU A 784 3.50 0.92 7.99
C LEU A 784 4.14 2.27 8.28
N PRO A 785 4.14 2.73 9.54
CA PRO A 785 4.69 4.05 9.87
C PRO A 785 6.18 4.14 9.49
N ARG A 786 6.52 5.16 8.70
CA ARG A 786 7.89 5.49 8.28
C ARG A 786 8.25 6.93 8.63
N GLU A 787 9.54 7.18 8.79
CA GLU A 787 10.06 8.54 8.93
C GLU A 787 10.02 9.27 7.57
N GLY A 788 9.63 10.56 7.57
CA GLY A 788 9.40 11.36 6.37
C GLY A 788 7.98 11.97 6.32
N PRO A 789 7.37 12.14 5.13
CA PRO A 789 7.93 11.89 3.80
C PRO A 789 8.97 12.94 3.41
N TYR A 790 10.12 12.44 2.95
CA TYR A 790 11.14 13.21 2.26
C TYR A 790 10.78 13.35 0.78
N VAL A 791 11.25 14.42 0.15
CA VAL A 791 10.99 14.73 -1.25
C VAL A 791 12.28 14.64 -2.05
N ALA A 792 12.28 13.79 -3.08
CA ALA A 792 13.31 13.80 -4.11
C ALA A 792 12.77 14.45 -5.38
N LEU A 793 13.61 15.22 -6.06
CA LEU A 793 13.35 15.73 -7.40
C LEU A 793 14.38 15.16 -8.36
N LEU A 794 13.93 14.54 -9.45
CA LEU A 794 14.76 14.11 -10.56
C LEU A 794 14.57 15.06 -11.72
N LEU A 795 15.64 15.76 -12.07
CA LEU A 795 15.73 16.60 -13.26
C LEU A 795 16.39 15.80 -14.37
N GLY A 796 15.68 15.62 -15.48
CA GLY A 796 16.18 14.84 -16.60
C GLY A 796 15.71 15.32 -17.96
N SER A 797 15.93 14.47 -18.96
CA SER A 797 15.52 14.71 -20.34
C SER A 797 14.53 13.66 -20.82
N SER A 798 14.32 13.56 -22.14
CA SER A 798 13.55 12.45 -22.72
C SER A 798 14.20 11.08 -22.43
N LEU A 799 15.52 11.02 -22.15
CA LEU A 799 16.25 9.79 -21.83
C LEU A 799 15.80 9.12 -20.53
N SER A 800 15.49 9.88 -19.47
CA SER A 800 14.98 9.33 -18.21
C SER A 800 13.45 9.30 -18.14
N SER A 801 12.74 9.96 -19.03
CA SER A 801 11.28 10.08 -18.95
C SER A 801 10.54 9.12 -19.88
N MET A 802 11.23 8.45 -20.80
CA MET A 802 10.61 7.59 -21.81
C MET A 802 11.40 6.32 -22.12
N SER A 803 10.70 5.37 -22.75
CA SER A 803 11.34 4.25 -23.45
C SER A 803 10.99 4.24 -24.94
N ASP A 804 11.86 3.62 -25.73
CA ASP A 804 11.72 3.45 -27.19
C ASP A 804 10.42 2.75 -27.60
N ARG A 805 9.96 1.80 -26.77
CA ARG A 805 8.79 0.95 -27.05
C ARG A 805 7.49 1.50 -26.45
N PHE A 806 7.59 2.08 -25.26
CA PHE A 806 6.46 2.60 -24.51
C PHE A 806 6.84 3.98 -24.00
N SER A 807 6.30 5.02 -24.65
CA SER A 807 6.66 6.41 -24.33
C SER A 807 6.49 6.69 -22.85
N ASN A 808 5.46 6.20 -22.18
CA ASN A 808 5.18 6.46 -20.75
C ASN A 808 6.00 5.63 -19.76
N TYR A 809 6.92 4.79 -20.22
CA TYR A 809 7.77 4.02 -19.34
C TYR A 809 8.98 4.85 -18.90
N SER A 810 8.93 5.41 -17.69
CA SER A 810 9.90 6.38 -17.16
C SER A 810 10.90 5.77 -16.18
N LEU A 811 12.17 6.16 -16.30
CA LEU A 811 13.21 5.86 -15.32
C LEU A 811 12.94 6.53 -13.98
N GLY A 812 12.46 7.77 -13.95
CA GLY A 812 12.16 8.45 -12.69
C GLY A 812 11.10 7.72 -11.87
N ARG A 813 9.99 7.29 -12.51
CA ARG A 813 8.95 6.50 -11.84
C ARG A 813 9.47 5.14 -11.40
N ARG A 814 10.27 4.46 -12.24
CA ARG A 814 10.86 3.18 -11.85
C ARG A 814 11.81 3.36 -10.66
N LEU A 815 12.66 4.40 -10.69
CA LEU A 815 13.59 4.73 -9.63
C LEU A 815 12.88 5.10 -8.33
N GLU A 816 11.76 5.83 -8.39
CA GLU A 816 10.90 6.12 -7.24
C GLU A 816 10.48 4.82 -6.54
N LEU A 817 9.91 3.86 -7.29
CA LEU A 817 9.47 2.58 -6.73
C LEU A 817 10.64 1.79 -6.13
N GLU A 818 11.79 1.78 -6.81
CA GLU A 818 12.98 1.07 -6.36
C GLU A 818 13.56 1.69 -5.08
N LEU A 819 13.61 3.03 -4.99
CA LEU A 819 14.04 3.76 -3.79
C LEU A 819 13.04 3.61 -2.64
N GLN A 820 11.73 3.69 -2.92
CA GLN A 820 10.68 3.45 -1.91
C GLN A 820 10.83 2.06 -1.29
N ARG A 821 11.09 1.04 -2.11
CA ARG A 821 11.32 -0.33 -1.63
C ARG A 821 12.62 -0.46 -0.84
N GLU A 822 13.74 0.05 -1.35
CA GLU A 822 15.02 -0.02 -0.64
C GLU A 822 14.98 0.72 0.71
N LEU A 823 14.56 1.99 0.70
CA LEU A 823 14.50 2.84 1.87
C LEU A 823 13.40 2.41 2.85
N GLY A 824 12.24 2.02 2.32
CA GLY A 824 11.12 1.55 3.12
C GLY A 824 11.44 0.26 3.85
N TYR A 825 11.82 -0.79 3.12
CA TYR A 825 12.07 -2.11 3.71
C TYR A 825 13.31 -2.16 4.61
N ARG A 826 14.39 -1.45 4.29
CA ARG A 826 15.68 -1.60 5.02
C ARG A 826 15.97 -0.48 6.02
N HIS A 827 15.35 0.68 5.83
CA HIS A 827 15.68 1.89 6.59
C HIS A 827 14.47 2.54 7.26
N GLY A 828 13.24 2.10 6.98
CA GLY A 828 12.03 2.69 7.56
C GLY A 828 11.80 4.15 7.15
N LEU A 829 12.34 4.54 5.98
CA LEU A 829 12.24 5.91 5.46
C LEU A 829 11.25 5.95 4.29
N ARG A 830 10.44 7.01 4.23
CA ARG A 830 9.58 7.31 3.08
C ARG A 830 10.21 8.43 2.24
N LEU A 831 10.48 8.13 0.98
CA LEU A 831 10.94 9.08 -0.03
C LEU A 831 9.96 9.10 -1.21
N ASP A 832 9.37 10.26 -1.48
CA ASP A 832 8.54 10.50 -2.65
C ASP A 832 9.42 11.19 -3.71
N LEU A 833 9.70 10.51 -4.84
CA LEU A 833 10.50 11.05 -5.93
C LEU A 833 9.58 11.58 -7.05
N PHE A 834 9.78 12.84 -7.39
CA PHE A 834 9.12 13.52 -8.50
C PHE A 834 10.10 13.62 -9.66
N GLN A 835 9.65 13.39 -10.88
CA GLN A 835 10.47 13.63 -12.07
C GLN A 835 9.93 14.82 -12.85
N ILE A 836 10.86 15.73 -13.17
CA ILE A 836 10.69 16.79 -14.15
C ILE A 836 11.66 16.52 -15.29
N SER A 837 11.17 16.66 -16.51
CA SER A 837 12.04 16.54 -17.68
C SER A 837 11.82 17.69 -18.64
N TRP A 838 12.91 18.05 -19.34
CA TRP A 838 12.88 19.01 -20.43
C TRP A 838 13.55 18.40 -21.68
N PRO A 839 12.93 18.49 -22.88
CA PRO A 839 13.48 17.87 -24.07
C PRO A 839 14.86 18.45 -24.43
N ALA A 840 15.86 17.58 -24.62
CA ALA A 840 17.21 17.92 -25.08
C ALA A 840 17.88 19.10 -24.33
N SER A 841 17.58 19.26 -23.04
CA SER A 841 18.13 20.37 -22.24
C SER A 841 19.59 20.15 -21.88
N SER A 842 20.36 21.21 -22.06
CA SER A 842 21.77 21.30 -21.69
C SER A 842 21.97 21.54 -20.19
N PHE A 843 23.22 21.41 -19.71
CA PHE A 843 23.55 21.57 -18.29
C PHE A 843 23.12 22.92 -17.73
N GLY A 844 23.44 24.03 -18.42
CA GLY A 844 23.07 25.37 -17.96
C GLY A 844 21.56 25.60 -17.99
N GLU A 845 20.88 25.15 -19.05
CA GLU A 845 19.42 25.15 -19.17
C GLU A 845 18.76 24.42 -18.00
N ASN A 846 19.20 23.20 -17.67
CA ASN A 846 18.65 22.44 -16.54
C ASN A 846 18.84 23.16 -15.20
N VAL A 847 20.01 23.75 -14.95
CA VAL A 847 20.26 24.55 -13.72
C VAL A 847 19.36 25.79 -13.68
N ASN A 848 19.14 26.44 -14.81
CA ASN A 848 18.27 27.61 -14.90
C ASN A 848 16.80 27.25 -14.70
N ASN A 849 16.34 26.20 -15.35
CA ASN A 849 14.97 25.70 -15.22
C ASN A 849 14.67 25.27 -13.79
N PHE A 850 15.59 24.56 -13.14
CA PHE A 850 15.46 24.21 -11.72
C PHE A 850 15.35 25.45 -10.82
N ALA A 851 16.19 26.45 -11.05
CA ALA A 851 16.15 27.67 -10.25
C ALA A 851 14.84 28.44 -10.44
N ASN A 852 14.24 28.40 -11.64
CA ASN A 852 12.93 28.97 -11.90
C ASN A 852 11.84 28.19 -11.16
N TRP A 853 11.87 26.85 -11.23
CA TRP A 853 10.93 25.97 -10.54
C TRP A 853 10.97 26.13 -9.02
N MET A 854 12.16 26.27 -8.43
CA MET A 854 12.34 26.55 -7.00
C MET A 854 11.73 27.90 -6.58
N GLY A 855 11.41 28.80 -7.52
CA GLY A 855 10.70 30.04 -7.22
C GLY A 855 9.23 29.83 -6.90
N THR A 856 8.64 28.69 -7.30
CA THR A 856 7.20 28.39 -7.21
C THR A 856 6.90 27.03 -6.59
N SER A 857 7.90 26.32 -6.04
CA SER A 857 7.78 24.95 -5.54
C SER A 857 8.32 24.74 -4.11
N VAL A 858 8.06 23.57 -3.49
CA VAL A 858 8.67 23.20 -2.21
C VAL A 858 10.10 22.73 -2.42
N PRO A 859 11.01 23.00 -1.47
CA PRO A 859 12.37 22.53 -1.56
C PRO A 859 12.43 20.99 -1.45
N PRO A 860 13.15 20.31 -2.35
CA PRO A 860 13.41 18.89 -2.23
C PRO A 860 14.50 18.62 -1.18
N ASP A 861 14.41 17.49 -0.49
CA ASP A 861 15.49 16.96 0.34
C ASP A 861 16.64 16.45 -0.51
N VAL A 862 16.32 15.88 -1.69
CA VAL A 862 17.30 15.28 -2.61
C VAL A 862 17.03 15.77 -4.04
N LEU A 863 18.07 16.20 -4.75
CA LEU A 863 18.02 16.59 -6.15
C LEU A 863 18.86 15.62 -6.99
N PHE A 864 18.21 14.73 -7.74
CA PHE A 864 18.84 13.95 -8.80
C PHE A 864 18.96 14.80 -10.07
N PHE A 865 20.18 14.88 -10.61
CA PHE A 865 20.49 15.68 -11.78
C PHE A 865 21.06 14.78 -12.88
N GLU A 866 20.29 14.61 -13.96
CA GLU A 866 20.70 13.80 -15.12
C GLU A 866 21.88 14.43 -15.83
N VAL A 867 22.88 13.61 -16.13
CA VAL A 867 23.98 13.94 -17.02
C VAL A 867 24.02 12.95 -18.17
N HIS A 868 24.12 13.46 -19.40
CA HIS A 868 24.24 12.66 -20.61
C HIS A 868 25.15 13.37 -21.62
N ASP A 869 25.60 12.67 -22.66
CA ASP A 869 26.45 13.21 -23.73
C ASP A 869 25.82 13.11 -25.12
N PHE A 870 24.50 12.88 -25.20
CA PHE A 870 23.71 12.85 -26.44
C PHE A 870 24.09 13.99 -27.41
N GLY A 871 24.51 13.61 -28.62
CA GLY A 871 24.83 14.52 -29.73
C GLY A 871 25.94 15.54 -29.46
N GLY A 872 26.69 15.43 -28.35
CA GLY A 872 27.64 16.44 -27.91
C GLY A 872 27.01 17.78 -27.50
N GLY A 873 25.67 17.85 -27.41
CA GLY A 873 24.91 19.07 -27.17
C GLY A 873 24.69 19.42 -25.70
N TYR A 874 25.01 18.52 -24.76
CA TYR A 874 24.71 18.71 -23.34
C TYR A 874 25.45 19.91 -22.71
N LEU A 875 26.61 20.29 -23.25
CA LEU A 875 27.37 21.47 -22.81
C LEU A 875 27.31 22.63 -23.82
N ARG A 876 26.28 22.67 -24.68
CA ARG A 876 26.18 23.69 -25.76
C ARG A 876 26.10 25.13 -25.25
N ASP A 877 25.60 25.34 -24.04
CA ASP A 877 25.39 26.63 -23.38
C ASP A 877 26.40 26.89 -22.24
N THR A 878 27.28 25.93 -21.97
CA THR A 878 28.36 26.02 -20.98
C THR A 878 29.67 25.53 -21.57
N LYS A 879 30.14 26.20 -22.64
CA LYS A 879 31.35 25.81 -23.38
C LYS A 879 32.61 26.28 -22.67
N GLU A 880 32.53 27.45 -22.03
CA GLU A 880 33.67 28.05 -21.35
C GLU A 880 33.73 27.62 -19.88
N PRO A 881 34.94 27.40 -19.28
CA PRO A 881 35.07 27.02 -17.88
C PRO A 881 34.37 27.97 -16.90
N ARG A 882 34.26 29.25 -17.27
CA ARG A 882 33.54 30.28 -16.52
C ARG A 882 32.05 29.99 -16.43
N GLU A 883 31.40 29.64 -17.53
CA GLU A 883 29.95 29.36 -17.59
C GLU A 883 29.62 28.12 -16.75
N VAL A 884 30.44 27.07 -16.87
CA VAL A 884 30.34 25.86 -16.04
C VAL A 884 30.50 26.21 -14.54
N ASN A 885 31.46 27.08 -14.19
CA ASN A 885 31.63 27.56 -12.81
C ASN A 885 30.42 28.35 -12.30
N GLU A 886 29.84 29.21 -13.13
CA GLU A 886 28.66 30.01 -12.77
C GLU A 886 27.43 29.11 -12.52
N ALA A 887 27.23 28.08 -13.35
CA ALA A 887 26.18 27.09 -13.17
C ALA A 887 26.35 26.29 -11.86
N PHE A 888 27.55 25.77 -11.57
CA PHE A 888 27.81 25.08 -10.31
C PHE A 888 27.66 26.00 -9.09
N ALA A 889 28.15 27.23 -9.14
CA ALA A 889 28.00 28.19 -8.05
C ALA A 889 26.52 28.51 -7.78
N LYS A 890 25.69 28.54 -8.82
CA LYS A 890 24.23 28.69 -8.68
C LYS A 890 23.61 27.47 -7.99
N LEU A 891 24.01 26.26 -8.36
CA LEU A 891 23.54 25.02 -7.75
C LEU A 891 23.97 24.87 -6.28
N GLN A 892 25.22 25.21 -5.94
CA GLN A 892 25.72 25.20 -4.56
C GLN A 892 24.92 26.14 -3.67
N ARG A 893 24.64 27.37 -4.13
CA ARG A 893 23.80 28.33 -3.38
C ARG A 893 22.40 27.81 -3.12
N LEU A 894 21.80 27.10 -4.08
CA LEU A 894 20.48 26.48 -3.92
C LEU A 894 20.54 25.33 -2.92
N ALA A 895 21.53 24.45 -3.05
CA ALA A 895 21.73 23.30 -2.15
C ALA A 895 21.97 23.74 -0.70
N GLU A 896 22.84 24.72 -0.47
CA GLU A 896 23.12 25.28 0.86
C GLU A 896 21.90 25.98 1.47
N ARG A 897 21.12 26.70 0.66
CA ARG A 897 19.95 27.43 1.13
C ARG A 897 18.87 26.51 1.68
N TYR A 898 18.64 25.38 1.02
CA TYR A 898 17.55 24.45 1.35
C TYR A 898 18.03 23.18 2.06
N ASP A 899 19.34 23.07 2.28
CA ASP A 899 19.99 21.90 2.85
C ASP A 899 19.59 20.62 2.08
N THR A 900 19.71 20.71 0.76
CA THR A 900 19.36 19.69 -0.24
C THR A 900 20.59 18.88 -0.64
N LEU A 901 20.48 17.55 -0.65
CA LEU A 901 21.51 16.68 -1.21
C LEU A 901 21.43 16.68 -2.74
N VAL A 902 22.47 17.16 -3.41
CA VAL A 902 22.54 17.14 -4.88
C VAL A 902 23.33 15.93 -5.36
N VAL A 903 22.69 15.14 -6.22
CA VAL A 903 23.16 13.86 -6.75
C VAL A 903 23.18 13.93 -8.28
N PHE A 904 24.36 13.99 -8.87
CA PHE A 904 24.52 13.81 -10.31
C PHE A 904 24.50 12.33 -10.65
N TYR A 905 23.82 11.94 -11.74
CA TYR A 905 23.88 10.57 -12.25
C TYR A 905 24.16 10.54 -13.74
N ASP A 906 25.11 9.70 -14.15
CA ASP A 906 25.49 9.54 -15.55
C ASP A 906 24.58 8.52 -16.24
N LEU A 907 23.88 8.97 -17.28
CA LEU A 907 22.96 8.17 -18.07
C LEU A 907 23.49 7.83 -19.48
N SER A 908 24.75 8.15 -19.77
CA SER A 908 25.37 7.97 -21.09
C SER A 908 25.37 6.52 -21.57
N SER A 909 25.43 5.55 -20.65
CA SER A 909 25.42 4.11 -20.98
C SER A 909 24.06 3.54 -21.38
N VAL A 910 22.97 4.27 -21.11
CA VAL A 910 21.60 3.86 -21.47
C VAL A 910 21.23 4.32 -22.88
N GLU A 911 21.90 5.34 -23.42
CA GLU A 911 21.63 5.83 -24.77
C GLU A 911 21.89 4.74 -25.83
N SER A 912 20.93 4.56 -26.73
CA SER A 912 20.99 3.57 -27.80
C SER A 912 21.14 4.23 -29.17
N ASN A 913 22.34 4.32 -29.74
CA ASN A 913 22.47 4.77 -31.13
C ASN A 913 22.91 3.62 -32.04
N ARG A 914 21.96 3.01 -32.76
CA ARG A 914 22.20 1.86 -33.65
C ARG A 914 22.91 0.67 -32.97
N ARG A 915 24.24 0.63 -33.05
CA ARG A 915 25.13 -0.43 -32.50
C ARG A 915 26.04 0.07 -31.36
N ASP A 916 25.89 1.31 -30.92
CA ASP A 916 26.75 1.98 -29.93
C ASP A 916 26.36 1.73 -28.45
N GLY A 917 25.57 0.69 -28.15
CA GLY A 917 25.15 0.34 -26.78
C GLY A 917 26.29 -0.04 -25.82
N MET A 918 27.56 0.11 -26.24
CA MET A 918 28.78 -0.14 -25.46
C MET A 918 29.75 1.07 -25.48
N ARG A 919 29.23 2.30 -25.43
CA ARG A 919 30.07 3.50 -25.43
C ARG A 919 30.34 4.02 -24.02
N SER A 920 31.57 4.50 -23.79
CA SER A 920 31.94 5.23 -22.59
C SER A 920 31.44 6.68 -22.66
N THR A 921 31.17 7.26 -21.50
CA THR A 921 30.91 8.70 -21.34
C THR A 921 32.00 9.55 -21.98
N ASN A 922 31.62 10.52 -22.80
CA ASN A 922 32.56 11.43 -23.46
C ASN A 922 33.41 12.20 -22.43
N LYS A 923 34.63 12.59 -22.83
CA LYS A 923 35.61 13.33 -22.04
C LYS A 923 35.02 14.58 -21.38
N ASP A 924 34.30 15.42 -22.11
CA ASP A 924 33.82 16.70 -21.58
C ASP A 924 32.81 16.51 -20.44
N VAL A 925 31.95 15.49 -20.56
CA VAL A 925 31.01 15.10 -19.52
C VAL A 925 31.73 14.48 -18.32
N ARG A 926 32.77 13.66 -18.54
CA ARG A 926 33.60 13.16 -17.44
C ARG A 926 34.29 14.29 -16.69
N GLU A 927 34.81 15.31 -17.37
CA GLU A 927 35.40 16.49 -16.73
C GLU A 927 34.36 17.29 -15.91
N LEU A 928 33.13 17.40 -16.40
CA LEU A 928 32.01 17.98 -15.63
C LEU A 928 31.72 17.17 -14.35
N LEU A 929 31.62 15.85 -14.45
CA LEU A 929 31.35 14.95 -13.32
C LEU A 929 32.50 14.96 -12.30
N ASP A 930 33.76 14.98 -12.75
CA ASP A 930 34.92 15.10 -11.86
C ASP A 930 34.93 16.42 -11.11
N LYS A 931 34.53 17.51 -11.78
CA LYS A 931 34.36 18.80 -11.12
C LYS A 931 33.22 18.79 -10.11
N ALA A 932 32.09 18.14 -10.40
CA ALA A 932 31.02 17.95 -9.42
C ALA A 932 31.52 17.23 -8.16
N ARG A 933 32.32 16.16 -8.32
CA ARG A 933 32.97 15.46 -7.19
C ARG A 933 33.90 16.38 -6.40
N GLN A 934 34.73 17.18 -7.08
CA GLN A 934 35.65 18.12 -6.43
C GLN A 934 34.92 19.19 -5.61
N LEU A 935 33.71 19.58 -6.02
CA LEU A 935 32.85 20.53 -5.32
C LEU A 935 32.02 19.92 -4.19
N GLY A 936 32.17 18.61 -3.94
CA GLY A 936 31.49 17.90 -2.84
C GLY A 936 30.10 17.38 -3.20
N PHE A 937 29.69 17.42 -4.46
CA PHE A 937 28.44 16.79 -4.90
C PHE A 937 28.57 15.27 -4.97
N VAL A 938 27.45 14.57 -4.75
CA VAL A 938 27.39 13.12 -4.97
C VAL A 938 27.34 12.85 -6.47
N VAL A 939 28.15 11.92 -6.95
CA VAL A 939 28.15 11.51 -8.36
C VAL A 939 27.97 10.00 -8.46
N LEU A 940 26.89 9.58 -9.09
CA LEU A 940 26.55 8.19 -9.38
C LEU A 940 26.98 7.86 -10.81
N ASP A 941 27.90 6.91 -10.94
CA ASP A 941 28.35 6.38 -12.23
C ASP A 941 27.91 4.91 -12.34
N PRO A 942 26.74 4.64 -12.93
CA PRO A 942 26.23 3.28 -13.03
C PRO A 942 26.92 2.47 -14.15
N GLY A 943 27.69 3.09 -15.04
CA GLY A 943 28.15 2.49 -16.30
C GLY A 943 28.87 1.15 -16.12
N ASP A 944 29.82 1.08 -15.18
CA ASP A 944 30.59 -0.14 -14.91
C ASP A 944 29.74 -1.30 -14.36
N ARG A 945 28.67 -1.00 -13.63
CA ARG A 945 27.75 -2.00 -13.06
C ARG A 945 26.67 -2.39 -14.06
N LEU A 946 26.24 -1.43 -14.88
CA LEU A 946 25.14 -1.57 -15.82
C LEU A 946 25.58 -2.31 -17.09
N LEU A 947 26.76 -1.99 -17.64
CA LEU A 947 27.22 -2.54 -18.91
C LEU A 947 27.25 -4.09 -18.94
N PRO A 948 27.77 -4.81 -17.93
CA PRO A 948 27.70 -6.28 -17.92
C PRO A 948 26.27 -6.82 -17.91
N GLN A 949 25.35 -6.15 -17.20
CA GLN A 949 23.94 -6.54 -17.13
C GLN A 949 23.23 -6.33 -18.46
N LEU A 950 23.50 -5.20 -19.14
CA LEU A 950 22.96 -4.93 -20.47
C LEU A 950 23.41 -5.98 -21.49
N LEU A 951 24.66 -6.42 -21.40
CA LEU A 951 25.24 -7.43 -22.30
C LEU A 951 24.65 -8.83 -22.16
N VAL A 952 24.09 -9.19 -20.99
CA VAL A 952 23.40 -10.47 -20.78
C VAL A 952 22.14 -10.55 -21.63
N HIS A 953 21.39 -9.44 -21.70
CA HIS A 953 20.12 -9.39 -22.43
C HIS A 953 20.30 -9.08 -23.92
N SER A 954 21.34 -8.32 -24.28
CA SER A 954 21.67 -8.02 -25.66
C SER A 954 23.19 -7.91 -25.85
N PRO A 955 23.80 -8.75 -26.70
CA PRO A 955 25.25 -8.77 -26.90
C PRO A 955 25.81 -7.50 -27.57
N TRP A 956 24.95 -6.57 -27.96
CA TRP A 956 25.30 -5.26 -28.53
C TRP A 956 24.92 -4.08 -27.61
N GLY A 957 24.60 -4.34 -26.34
CA GLY A 957 24.16 -3.33 -25.36
C GLY A 957 22.67 -3.01 -25.45
N ASN A 958 22.25 -1.79 -25.10
CA ASN A 958 20.85 -1.36 -25.24
C ASN A 958 20.53 -1.06 -26.72
N GLN A 959 19.97 -2.02 -27.47
CA GLN A 959 19.58 -1.81 -28.87
C GLN A 959 18.28 -1.00 -28.96
N PRO A 960 18.23 0.04 -29.81
CA PRO A 960 17.00 0.77 -30.02
C PRO A 960 15.99 -0.08 -30.79
N PHE A 961 14.70 0.24 -30.66
CA PHE A 961 13.66 -0.51 -31.38
C PHE A 961 13.64 -0.20 -32.89
N ASP A 962 14.18 0.95 -33.31
CA ASP A 962 14.27 1.40 -34.72
C ASP A 962 15.58 2.19 -34.95
N ASP A 963 16.01 2.34 -36.21
CA ASP A 963 17.32 2.87 -36.63
C ASP A 963 17.56 4.37 -36.30
N ASN A 964 16.52 5.07 -35.85
CA ASN A 964 16.51 6.49 -35.46
C ASN A 964 16.05 6.72 -33.99
N GLN A 965 16.02 5.68 -33.16
CA GLN A 965 15.63 5.78 -31.75
C GLN A 965 16.84 5.76 -30.82
N HIS A 966 16.73 6.44 -29.67
CA HIS A 966 17.85 6.73 -28.75
C HIS A 966 17.56 6.48 -27.26
N HIS A 967 16.34 6.07 -26.91
CA HIS A 967 15.92 5.91 -25.52
C HIS A 967 16.17 4.49 -25.00
N GLY A 968 16.26 4.38 -23.67
CA GLY A 968 16.27 3.10 -22.98
C GLY A 968 15.14 2.18 -23.45
N SER A 969 15.42 0.91 -23.76
CA SER A 969 14.34 -0.08 -23.76
C SER A 969 13.80 -0.26 -22.33
N THR A 970 12.57 -0.78 -22.15
CA THR A 970 11.98 -0.89 -20.80
C THR A 970 12.82 -1.70 -19.83
N TRP A 971 13.44 -2.78 -20.30
CA TRP A 971 14.33 -3.60 -19.48
C TRP A 971 15.63 -2.85 -19.13
N ALA A 972 16.16 -2.00 -20.02
CA ALA A 972 17.33 -1.17 -19.72
C ALA A 972 16.98 -0.09 -18.67
N VAL A 973 15.78 0.48 -18.75
CA VAL A 973 15.24 1.39 -17.73
C VAL A 973 15.12 0.69 -16.37
N ASP A 974 14.57 -0.53 -16.34
CA ASP A 974 14.48 -1.35 -15.12
C ASP A 974 15.84 -1.58 -14.47
N MET A 975 16.81 -2.05 -15.25
CA MET A 975 18.16 -2.35 -14.75
C MET A 975 18.88 -1.09 -14.29
N THR A 976 18.67 0.03 -14.97
CA THR A 976 19.23 1.32 -14.57
C THR A 976 18.65 1.80 -13.25
N ALA A 977 17.32 1.75 -13.09
CA ALA A 977 16.65 2.13 -11.85
C ALA A 977 17.13 1.30 -10.66
N GLN A 978 17.21 -0.03 -10.82
CA GLN A 978 17.73 -0.95 -9.81
C GLN A 978 19.18 -0.64 -9.44
N THR A 979 20.02 -0.39 -10.45
CA THR A 979 21.44 -0.06 -10.24
C THR A 979 21.60 1.26 -9.50
N LEU A 980 20.88 2.31 -9.92
CA LEU A 980 20.91 3.62 -9.29
C LEU A 980 20.38 3.55 -7.86
N ALA A 981 19.25 2.88 -7.61
CA ALA A 981 18.70 2.71 -6.27
C ALA A 981 19.68 1.99 -5.33
N GLY A 982 20.34 0.93 -5.81
CA GLY A 982 21.33 0.19 -5.02
C GLY A 982 22.59 1.01 -4.66
N ILE A 983 22.98 1.98 -5.49
CA ILE A 983 24.09 2.90 -5.18
C ILE A 983 23.60 4.04 -4.27
N ALA A 984 22.44 4.62 -4.58
CA ALA A 984 21.92 5.81 -3.90
C ALA A 984 21.39 5.51 -2.49
N ALA A 985 20.65 4.41 -2.29
CA ALA A 985 19.91 4.16 -1.06
C ALA A 985 20.75 4.26 0.23
N PRO A 986 22.00 3.72 0.32
CA PRO A 986 22.83 3.91 1.51
C PRO A 986 23.18 5.39 1.77
N ILE A 987 23.49 6.15 0.71
CA ILE A 987 23.84 7.58 0.78
C ILE A 987 22.62 8.38 1.24
N LEU A 988 21.45 8.10 0.66
CA LEU A 988 20.20 8.76 1.01
C LEU A 988 19.79 8.44 2.44
N SER A 989 19.88 7.18 2.86
CA SER A 989 19.53 6.80 4.24
C SER A 989 20.43 7.51 5.25
N GLU A 990 21.75 7.53 5.02
CA GLU A 990 22.68 8.26 5.89
C GLU A 990 22.35 9.76 5.92
N PHE A 991 22.06 10.34 4.75
CA PHE A 991 21.75 11.76 4.65
C PHE A 991 20.42 12.12 5.32
N LEU A 992 19.36 11.32 5.17
CA LEU A 992 18.00 11.65 5.59
C LEU A 992 17.70 11.25 7.04
N SER A 993 18.31 10.19 7.58
CA SER A 993 17.90 9.65 8.89
C SER A 993 17.99 10.68 10.02
N GLY A 994 16.90 10.82 10.78
CA GLY A 994 16.79 11.74 11.91
C GLY A 994 16.61 13.21 11.52
N ARG A 995 16.37 13.53 10.25
CA ARG A 995 16.19 14.91 9.79
C ARG A 995 14.75 15.29 9.67
N GLU A 996 14.50 16.58 9.83
CA GLU A 996 13.21 17.14 9.45
C GLU A 996 13.18 17.35 7.92
N PRO A 997 12.15 16.87 7.19
CA PRO A 997 12.03 17.07 5.75
C PRO A 997 12.13 18.56 5.36
N ALA A 998 12.84 18.85 4.26
CA ALA A 998 13.10 20.18 3.72
C ALA A 998 11.85 21.05 3.65
N ARG A 999 10.74 20.50 3.16
CA ARG A 999 9.44 21.19 3.04
C ARG A 999 8.82 21.64 4.37
N ARG A 1000 9.18 21.00 5.50
CA ARG A 1000 8.69 21.37 6.85
C ARG A 1000 9.58 22.41 7.54
N ARG A 1001 10.85 22.54 7.10
CA ARG A 1001 11.83 23.49 7.64
C ARG A 1001 11.63 24.91 7.12
N GLU A 1002 10.90 25.08 6.02
CA GLU A 1002 10.57 26.41 5.47
C GLU A 1002 9.35 27.03 6.17
N ARG A 1003 9.30 28.36 6.21
CA ARG A 1003 8.19 29.12 6.83
C ARG A 1003 6.84 28.78 6.18
N PRO A 1004 5.71 29.00 6.90
CA PRO A 1004 4.39 28.56 6.46
C PRO A 1004 4.07 29.02 5.03
N PRO A 1005 3.53 28.13 4.17
CA PRO A 1005 3.06 28.48 2.82
C PRO A 1005 2.08 29.66 2.79
N VAL A 1006 1.37 29.90 3.90
CA VAL A 1006 0.48 31.05 4.10
C VAL A 1006 1.22 32.40 3.94
N GLU A 1007 2.53 32.47 4.17
CA GLU A 1007 3.33 33.69 3.89
C GLU A 1007 3.70 33.86 2.40
N PHE A 1008 3.62 32.79 1.57
CA PHE A 1008 3.70 32.88 0.12
C PHE A 1008 2.38 33.43 -0.46
N ASP A 1009 1.24 32.87 -0.06
CA ASP A 1009 -0.09 33.32 -0.50
C ASP A 1009 -0.44 34.74 -0.02
N GLN A 1010 -0.08 35.10 1.23
CA GLN A 1010 -0.39 36.42 1.77
C GLN A 1010 0.38 37.58 1.10
N ARG A 1011 1.44 37.28 0.33
CA ARG A 1011 2.15 38.29 -0.47
C ARG A 1011 1.81 38.24 -1.96
N GLU A 1012 1.34 37.12 -2.49
CA GLU A 1012 0.83 37.06 -3.87
C GLU A 1012 -0.46 37.88 -4.02
N GLY A 1013 -1.36 37.84 -3.04
CA GLY A 1013 -2.53 38.74 -3.00
C GLY A 1013 -2.23 40.23 -2.75
N THR A 1014 -0.95 40.64 -2.66
CA THR A 1014 -0.55 42.04 -2.43
C THR A 1014 0.27 42.66 -3.56
N ARG A 1015 0.50 41.93 -4.66
CA ARG A 1015 1.32 42.39 -5.78
C ARG A 1015 0.55 42.24 -7.08
N ASP A 1016 0.39 43.35 -7.79
CA ASP A 1016 -0.40 43.36 -9.02
C ASP A 1016 0.38 42.70 -10.18
N PRO A 1017 -0.14 41.62 -10.78
CA PRO A 1017 0.53 40.94 -11.89
C PRO A 1017 0.55 41.79 -13.16
N LEU A 1018 1.45 41.46 -14.08
CA LEU A 1018 1.56 42.14 -15.37
C LEU A 1018 0.28 41.98 -16.19
N ARG A 1019 -0.39 40.82 -16.11
CA ARG A 1019 -1.69 40.57 -16.75
C ARG A 1019 -2.77 41.57 -16.33
N ALA A 1020 -2.75 42.03 -15.07
CA ALA A 1020 -3.70 43.04 -14.59
C ALA A 1020 -3.52 44.42 -15.24
N ALA A 1021 -2.60 44.57 -16.21
CA ALA A 1021 -2.60 45.69 -17.13
C ALA A 1021 -3.68 45.57 -18.23
N LEU A 1022 -4.22 44.37 -18.47
CA LEU A 1022 -5.26 44.11 -19.48
C LEU A 1022 -6.68 44.30 -18.94
N ASP A 1023 -6.90 44.15 -17.63
CA ASP A 1023 -8.24 44.23 -17.01
C ASP A 1023 -8.99 45.54 -17.30
N ASP A 1024 -8.27 46.62 -17.58
CA ASP A 1024 -8.81 47.94 -17.93
C ASP A 1024 -9.21 48.08 -19.42
N PHE A 1025 -8.98 47.06 -20.27
CA PHE A 1025 -9.12 47.14 -21.73
C PHE A 1025 -10.04 46.06 -22.29
N GLU A 1026 -11.01 46.48 -23.11
CA GLU A 1026 -11.74 45.57 -24.02
C GLU A 1026 -11.06 45.63 -25.39
N LEU A 1027 -10.24 44.62 -25.70
CA LEU A 1027 -9.56 44.54 -27.00
C LEU A 1027 -10.51 44.05 -28.08
N ASN A 1028 -10.58 44.75 -29.21
CA ASN A 1028 -11.30 44.27 -30.38
C ASN A 1028 -10.47 43.20 -31.12
N GLU A 1029 -10.67 41.93 -30.76
CA GLU A 1029 -9.94 40.80 -31.34
C GLU A 1029 -10.04 40.74 -32.88
N GLY A 1030 -11.16 41.17 -33.46
CA GLY A 1030 -11.34 41.23 -34.92
C GLY A 1030 -10.53 42.32 -35.63
N ALA A 1031 -9.93 43.25 -34.88
CA ALA A 1031 -9.06 44.31 -35.39
C ALA A 1031 -7.57 44.03 -35.15
N LEU A 1032 -7.24 42.95 -34.43
CA LEU A 1032 -5.87 42.52 -34.16
C LEU A 1032 -5.42 41.45 -35.17
N PRO A 1033 -4.13 41.44 -35.57
CA PRO A 1033 -3.56 40.35 -36.34
C PRO A 1033 -3.76 38.98 -35.67
N GLU A 1034 -4.04 37.96 -36.48
CA GLU A 1034 -4.18 36.58 -35.97
C GLU A 1034 -2.81 36.07 -35.52
N VAL A 1035 -2.67 35.80 -34.22
CA VAL A 1035 -1.42 35.28 -33.66
C VAL A 1035 -1.45 33.76 -33.61
N ALA A 1036 -0.73 33.12 -34.53
CA ALA A 1036 -0.46 31.70 -34.48
C ALA A 1036 0.50 31.39 -33.32
N SER A 1037 0.03 30.66 -32.30
CA SER A 1037 0.81 30.26 -31.12
C SER A 1037 2.09 29.50 -31.48
N THR A 1038 2.13 28.91 -32.67
CA THR A 1038 3.24 28.10 -33.18
C THR A 1038 4.46 28.92 -33.57
N HIS A 1039 4.31 30.25 -33.59
CA HIS A 1039 5.37 31.21 -33.84
C HIS A 1039 5.69 32.06 -32.62
N VAL A 1040 5.09 31.76 -31.46
CA VAL A 1040 5.34 32.49 -30.21
C VAL A 1040 5.98 31.53 -29.22
N GLN A 1041 7.13 31.92 -28.68
CA GLN A 1041 7.84 31.19 -27.63
C GLN A 1041 7.90 32.05 -26.39
N THR A 1042 7.62 31.48 -25.23
CA THR A 1042 7.66 32.17 -23.95
C THR A 1042 8.63 31.49 -23.00
N ALA A 1043 9.34 32.29 -22.21
CA ALA A 1043 10.19 31.83 -21.13
C ALA A 1043 9.99 32.74 -19.91
N TYR A 1044 10.01 32.18 -18.71
CA TYR A 1044 9.80 32.94 -17.49
C TYR A 1044 11.01 32.82 -16.58
N VAL A 1045 11.62 33.96 -16.24
CA VAL A 1045 12.83 34.00 -15.40
C VAL A 1045 12.75 35.22 -14.48
N ASN A 1046 12.98 35.04 -13.18
CA ASN A 1046 13.03 36.13 -12.20
C ASN A 1046 11.81 37.09 -12.25
N ARG A 1047 10.60 36.55 -12.42
CA ARG A 1047 9.36 37.35 -12.57
C ARG A 1047 9.30 38.23 -13.82
N GLN A 1048 10.09 37.89 -14.82
CA GLN A 1048 10.05 38.51 -16.12
C GLN A 1048 9.66 37.47 -17.17
N LEU A 1049 8.58 37.76 -17.90
CA LEU A 1049 8.13 36.97 -19.04
C LEU A 1049 8.90 37.39 -20.29
N GLN A 1050 9.75 36.52 -20.82
CA GLN A 1050 10.39 36.70 -22.11
C GLN A 1050 9.51 36.10 -23.19
N VAL A 1051 9.22 36.86 -24.23
CA VAL A 1051 8.36 36.46 -25.34
C VAL A 1051 9.14 36.68 -26.62
N TYR A 1052 9.30 35.63 -27.40
CA TYR A 1052 9.96 35.63 -28.69
C TYR A 1052 8.93 35.27 -29.76
N VAL A 1053 8.87 36.07 -30.81
CA VAL A 1053 7.92 35.87 -31.92
C VAL A 1053 8.70 35.65 -33.19
N ASP A 1054 8.53 34.49 -33.81
CA ASP A 1054 9.03 34.20 -35.14
C ASP A 1054 8.17 34.89 -36.20
N LEU A 1055 8.79 35.83 -36.91
CA LEU A 1055 8.16 36.64 -37.93
C LEU A 1055 7.83 35.87 -39.22
N ALA A 1056 8.25 34.61 -39.39
CA ALA A 1056 7.94 33.82 -40.59
C ALA A 1056 6.44 33.72 -40.90
N GLY A 1057 5.60 33.68 -39.86
CA GLY A 1057 4.15 33.57 -39.98
C GLY A 1057 3.39 34.90 -40.06
N PHE A 1058 4.08 36.04 -40.05
CA PHE A 1058 3.48 37.38 -39.96
C PHE A 1058 3.90 38.28 -41.13
N ARG A 1059 3.88 37.73 -42.36
CA ARG A 1059 4.41 38.42 -43.55
C ARG A 1059 3.66 39.71 -43.87
N ASP A 1060 2.33 39.72 -43.73
CA ASP A 1060 1.49 40.86 -44.08
C ASP A 1060 1.71 42.03 -43.11
N GLU A 1061 1.92 41.75 -41.82
CA GLU A 1061 2.19 42.75 -40.78
C GLU A 1061 3.57 43.39 -40.93
N ILE A 1062 4.56 42.62 -41.38
CA ILE A 1062 5.91 43.09 -41.69
C ILE A 1062 5.89 44.02 -42.91
N GLU A 1063 5.19 43.65 -43.97
CA GLU A 1063 5.06 44.46 -45.18
C GLU A 1063 4.34 45.79 -44.92
N GLN A 1064 3.33 45.79 -44.04
CA GLN A 1064 2.60 46.99 -43.63
C GLN A 1064 3.30 47.80 -42.52
N ARG A 1065 4.43 47.30 -41.97
CA ARG A 1065 5.18 47.89 -40.85
C ARG A 1065 4.37 48.09 -39.55
N ASN A 1066 3.37 47.26 -39.31
CA ASN A 1066 2.47 47.35 -38.15
C ASN A 1066 2.96 46.51 -36.95
N LEU A 1067 4.27 46.55 -36.66
CA LEU A 1067 4.89 45.71 -35.62
C LEU A 1067 4.39 46.00 -34.20
N ASP A 1068 4.00 47.25 -33.90
CA ASP A 1068 3.40 47.59 -32.61
C ASP A 1068 2.00 46.95 -32.44
N LEU A 1069 1.21 46.84 -33.53
CA LEU A 1069 -0.11 46.21 -33.50
C LEU A 1069 0.00 44.69 -33.37
N LEU A 1070 0.96 44.09 -34.08
CA LEU A 1070 1.34 42.69 -33.88
C LEU A 1070 1.81 42.43 -32.45
N ALA A 1071 2.62 43.32 -31.89
CA ALA A 1071 3.04 43.24 -30.49
C ALA A 1071 1.86 43.31 -29.52
N VAL A 1072 0.85 44.17 -29.76
CA VAL A 1072 -0.38 44.18 -28.96
C VAL A 1072 -1.11 42.84 -29.05
N ALA A 1073 -1.27 42.29 -30.25
CA ALA A 1073 -1.94 41.00 -30.44
C ALA A 1073 -1.20 39.86 -29.71
N VAL A 1074 0.14 39.84 -29.80
CA VAL A 1074 0.97 38.86 -29.10
C VAL A 1074 0.88 39.05 -27.58
N ILE A 1075 0.94 40.29 -27.08
CA ILE A 1075 0.82 40.59 -25.64
C ILE A 1075 -0.53 40.13 -25.11
N ALA A 1076 -1.61 40.45 -25.81
CA ALA A 1076 -2.96 40.04 -25.43
C ALA A 1076 -3.05 38.52 -25.33
N LYS A 1077 -2.63 37.83 -26.39
CA LYS A 1077 -2.64 36.38 -26.45
C LYS A 1077 -1.75 35.75 -25.38
N VAL A 1078 -0.51 36.22 -25.23
CA VAL A 1078 0.44 35.65 -24.26
C VAL A 1078 0.01 35.89 -22.83
N LEU A 1079 -0.51 37.07 -22.48
CA LEU A 1079 -0.96 37.32 -21.11
C LEU A 1079 -2.31 36.69 -20.79
N GLN A 1080 -3.08 36.27 -21.80
CA GLN A 1080 -4.31 35.48 -21.63
C GLN A 1080 -4.01 33.97 -21.56
N ASP A 1081 -3.09 33.47 -22.40
CA ASP A 1081 -2.86 32.04 -22.61
C ASP A 1081 -1.64 31.49 -21.83
N ASP A 1082 -0.68 32.34 -21.45
CA ASP A 1082 0.55 31.91 -20.78
C ASP A 1082 0.37 31.78 -19.28
N LEU A 1083 0.72 30.59 -18.80
CA LEU A 1083 0.71 30.20 -17.40
C LEU A 1083 1.42 31.17 -16.45
N TYR A 1084 2.54 31.76 -16.87
CA TYR A 1084 3.34 32.62 -15.99
C TYR A 1084 2.91 34.09 -16.04
N ALA A 1085 1.88 34.43 -16.82
CA ALA A 1085 1.37 35.79 -16.94
C ALA A 1085 0.87 36.36 -15.60
N ASP A 1086 0.24 35.50 -14.79
CA ASP A 1086 -0.26 35.85 -13.46
C ASP A 1086 0.85 35.96 -12.39
N LEU A 1087 2.06 35.51 -12.72
CA LEU A 1087 3.22 35.56 -11.83
C LEU A 1087 4.26 36.62 -12.25
N ALA A 1088 4.20 37.07 -13.51
CA ALA A 1088 5.14 38.03 -14.07
C ALA A 1088 4.89 39.45 -13.57
N GLU A 1089 5.95 40.14 -13.17
CA GLU A 1089 5.96 41.57 -12.83
C GLU A 1089 6.41 42.43 -14.02
N SER A 1090 7.03 41.80 -15.02
CA SER A 1090 7.52 42.45 -16.23
C SER A 1090 7.53 41.48 -17.40
N MET A 1091 7.56 41.97 -18.64
CA MET A 1091 7.83 41.16 -19.82
C MET A 1091 8.89 41.81 -20.70
N ARG A 1092 9.56 41.00 -21.52
CA ARG A 1092 10.38 41.43 -22.64
C ARG A 1092 9.89 40.72 -23.87
N LEU A 1093 9.35 41.46 -24.82
CA LEU A 1093 8.86 40.94 -26.08
C LEU A 1093 9.87 41.27 -27.18
N GLU A 1094 10.25 40.25 -27.97
CA GLU A 1094 11.12 40.35 -29.12
C GLU A 1094 10.45 39.73 -30.34
N LEU A 1095 10.40 40.47 -31.45
CA LEU A 1095 10.00 39.96 -32.76
C LEU A 1095 11.28 39.67 -33.56
N VAL A 1096 11.45 38.43 -33.97
CA VAL A 1096 12.69 37.87 -34.51
C VAL A 1096 12.44 37.31 -35.90
N ALA A 1097 13.30 37.69 -36.85
CA ALA A 1097 13.31 37.11 -38.20
C ALA A 1097 14.46 36.11 -38.31
N PHE A 1098 14.20 34.92 -38.85
CA PHE A 1098 15.23 33.93 -39.13
C PHE A 1098 15.54 33.86 -40.62
N SER A 1099 16.83 33.87 -40.97
CA SER A 1099 17.26 33.69 -42.36
C SER A 1099 17.44 32.21 -42.75
N ASN A 1100 17.27 31.27 -41.81
CA ASN A 1100 17.40 29.83 -42.05
C ASN A 1100 16.54 29.00 -41.06
N TYR A 1101 16.03 27.84 -41.50
CA TYR A 1101 15.17 26.94 -40.71
C TYR A 1101 15.70 25.50 -40.76
N ASP A 1102 15.51 24.75 -39.67
CA ASP A 1102 15.92 23.34 -39.58
C ASP A 1102 14.89 22.37 -40.21
N GLU A 1103 15.21 21.07 -40.20
CA GLU A 1103 14.36 19.99 -40.77
C GLU A 1103 13.01 19.81 -40.06
N TYR A 1104 12.82 20.42 -38.89
CA TYR A 1104 11.58 20.43 -38.13
C TYR A 1104 10.80 21.74 -38.31
N GLY A 1105 11.31 22.68 -39.14
CA GLY A 1105 10.68 23.97 -39.41
C GLY A 1105 10.92 25.01 -38.32
N ASN A 1106 11.88 24.82 -37.41
CA ASN A 1106 12.25 25.80 -36.40
C ASN A 1106 13.36 26.74 -36.92
N GLY A 1107 13.30 28.02 -36.55
CA GLY A 1107 14.34 28.99 -36.88
C GLY A 1107 15.69 28.63 -36.30
N VAL A 1108 16.75 28.61 -37.12
CA VAL A 1108 18.11 28.33 -36.66
C VAL A 1108 18.62 29.53 -35.88
N ILE A 1109 18.92 29.38 -34.58
CA ILE A 1109 19.32 30.49 -33.67
C ILE A 1109 20.46 31.35 -34.24
N ALA A 1110 21.45 30.75 -34.89
CA ALA A 1110 22.57 31.49 -35.51
C ALA A 1110 22.16 32.42 -36.67
N SER A 1111 20.92 32.31 -37.15
CA SER A 1111 20.33 33.11 -38.22
C SER A 1111 19.26 34.10 -37.73
N ALA A 1112 19.08 34.23 -36.41
CA ALA A 1112 18.11 35.10 -35.79
C ALA A 1112 18.52 36.58 -35.84
N GLU A 1113 17.61 37.45 -36.29
CA GLU A 1113 17.75 38.91 -36.24
C GLU A 1113 16.53 39.52 -35.53
N THR A 1114 16.75 40.22 -34.41
CA THR A 1114 15.68 40.92 -33.68
C THR A 1114 15.28 42.20 -34.41
N VAL A 1115 14.05 42.24 -34.93
CA VAL A 1115 13.50 43.36 -35.72
C VAL A 1115 12.78 44.37 -34.82
N TRP A 1116 12.23 43.92 -33.69
CA TRP A 1116 11.55 44.76 -32.71
C TRP A 1116 11.75 44.16 -31.33
N ALA A 1117 12.02 44.99 -30.32
CA ALA A 1117 12.13 44.53 -28.94
C ALA A 1117 11.68 45.62 -27.97
N ARG A 1118 10.94 45.23 -26.93
CA ARG A 1118 10.57 46.13 -25.85
C ARG A 1118 10.42 45.37 -24.53
N GLN A 1119 10.84 46.03 -23.45
CA GLN A 1119 10.59 45.58 -22.10
C GLN A 1119 9.45 46.39 -21.50
N PHE A 1120 8.56 45.70 -20.80
CA PHE A 1120 7.43 46.28 -20.12
C PHE A 1120 7.42 45.88 -18.64
N ASP A 1121 7.21 46.86 -17.78
CA ASP A 1121 6.54 46.68 -16.50
C ASP A 1121 5.04 46.97 -16.67
N ARG A 1122 4.22 46.78 -15.63
CA ARG A 1122 2.77 47.05 -15.70
C ARG A 1122 2.42 48.44 -16.23
N LYS A 1123 3.14 49.47 -15.77
CA LYS A 1123 2.86 50.87 -16.13
C LYS A 1123 3.18 51.16 -17.60
N THR A 1124 4.33 50.69 -18.06
CA THR A 1124 4.79 50.86 -19.44
C THR A 1124 3.98 50.00 -20.41
N LEU A 1125 3.53 48.81 -19.98
CA LEU A 1125 2.59 47.97 -20.72
C LEU A 1125 1.25 48.67 -20.93
N ARG A 1126 0.65 49.16 -19.84
CA ARG A 1126 -0.62 49.92 -19.89
C ARG A 1126 -0.53 51.13 -20.81
N ASN A 1127 0.56 51.90 -20.72
CA ASN A 1127 0.78 53.05 -21.61
C ASN A 1127 0.96 52.65 -23.07
N PHE A 1128 1.57 51.49 -23.33
CA PHE A 1128 1.72 50.96 -24.68
C PHE A 1128 0.36 50.54 -25.25
N LEU A 1129 -0.45 49.82 -24.48
CA LEU A 1129 -1.80 49.43 -24.87
C LEU A 1129 -2.69 50.64 -25.15
N ILE A 1130 -2.71 51.67 -24.28
CA ILE A 1130 -3.46 52.93 -24.52
C ILE A 1130 -3.12 53.56 -25.88
N LYS A 1131 -1.86 53.45 -26.31
CA LYS A 1131 -1.37 54.13 -27.51
C LYS A 1131 -1.57 53.32 -28.79
N HIS A 1132 -1.58 51.99 -28.68
CA HIS A 1132 -1.44 51.09 -29.83
C HIS A 1132 -2.54 50.03 -29.94
N ALA A 1133 -3.33 49.79 -28.89
CA ALA A 1133 -4.46 48.86 -28.93
C ALA A 1133 -5.69 49.54 -29.56
N PRO A 1134 -6.33 48.93 -30.58
CA PRO A 1134 -7.53 49.44 -31.22
C PRO A 1134 -8.82 49.19 -30.44
#